data_AF-A0AAU5XPC9-F1
#
_entry.id   AF-A0AAU5XPC9-F1
#
_cell.length_a   1.000
_cell.length_b   1.000
_cell.length_c   1.000
_cell.angle_alpha   90.00
_cell.angle_beta   90.00
_cell.angle_gamma   90.00
#
_symmetry.space_group_name_H-M   'P 1'
#
loop_
_entity.id
_entity.type
_entity.pdbx_description
1 polymer ?
#
loop_
_entity_poly.entity_id
_entity_poly.type
_entity_poly.pdbx_seq_one_letter_code
_entity_poly.pdbx_strand_id
1 'polypeptide(L)'
;MTRSTSSVVLCAVLAAALVPAPAAAAAPDPGPGALAHFGLARKDCLGTARNTTSKAWFTVAGGVLSDVYAPVIDNTNVETLQFAVTDGRTFTDLQARDMTYTVRTSAGGMACEVTSTPRSGSYRLVTDYLTDPARTGVLIRTRLEPLRGSGNDLKVYVRFDASINGNGGGGPANGGGDTATVDPATSALVSADPNTVSSAPARDYATPLAAALRADRRFLSTSSGFAGTAGDGLAQLDRDHRLTDPTSTAVNGNVVQTAQLDLQPRRPAVLALGFGSDARAAVQTAGASLRTPFDQSYRDYARGWRDYDDGLLPLRGKDSDAYYQSANVLKASEDKTFPGAVVASLGSPWGQAVSAGDAPGGKPVYFGSYREIFARDLYESFSGLLAAGDRETARASVRWLFSRQQQPDGRFPRNSMLNGKKAPDSGGDQLDESAYPILMALQAGLDRDRTLYTDHIRAAADFVVAHDPAFGSERWEEQGGYSPSTIAAEIAGLVAAGVIADRNGDPARARVYRATADHFQRSIKGWTVTSTGPYGGRYFLRLTKNGDPDSEWVYNLGNGSVDADQRAVVDAGFLELTRLGVLPANDPDVTASLGVVDRVIKRDTPTGPGWYRYGTSAAGSEDGYGDCYEPDPTNCAPTGAPWPSTNTGSGHLWPVLAGERGEQAVQTGDRAGAAALLSAMRAQTGGTGLIPEQTWENPAVPASPYGADPRTASIGFAPGQPAGSVAPLSWAQSQSVRLARAVADGRLPEQPADVRARYVTHAPPAALAVTLDAPASVSAATAAVTGTAPGGSQVDLAVSNTDSGTTSVLSVRASADGKFGATVPTPLGANVVTAAATAGSGTGYAQKTISSDFVSGTVLLDAADPDGDDNGPGTYTYPTAGDFHAGAFDLQRFQVIDAGPNLVFRAQVRDLSPTFGSPLGAQLLTIYAHDPAATATSTAAPFPTRAYSIAAQDAWSRRIEVQGFADPSLVDASGASLATPSVQASQATRYITVSVAKSAFGTPGAGWTFAVVLTGQDGNSPDQARPFTPTAGQYTFGLCAAGGTAPICAADPATAPKAFDVLTPSGVDQTAELDPTRGPVAVRGVPVG
;
A
#
# COMPACT_ATOMS: atom_id res chain seq x y z
N MET A 1 -13.58 85.80 57.93
CA MET A 1 -13.58 85.71 59.40
C MET A 1 -14.77 84.87 59.82
N THR A 2 -14.60 83.55 59.99
CA THR A 2 -15.62 82.63 60.52
C THR A 2 -14.99 81.24 60.70
N ARG A 3 -14.99 80.74 61.94
CA ARG A 3 -15.42 79.39 62.42
C ARG A 3 -15.25 78.20 61.44
N SER A 4 -14.80 77.00 61.80
CA SER A 4 -14.76 76.29 63.08
C SER A 4 -14.06 74.92 62.93
N THR A 5 -13.35 74.51 64.00
CA THR A 5 -13.22 73.15 64.60
C THR A 5 -12.74 71.91 63.81
N SER A 6 -11.52 71.48 64.19
CA SER A 6 -11.10 70.17 64.73
C SER A 6 -11.67 68.86 64.17
N SER A 7 -10.77 67.95 63.77
CA SER A 7 -10.63 66.60 64.34
C SER A 7 -9.36 65.89 63.85
N VAL A 8 -8.49 65.51 64.79
CA VAL A 8 -7.40 64.53 64.62
C VAL A 8 -7.89 63.25 65.30
N VAL A 9 -7.89 62.13 64.57
CA VAL A 9 -8.11 60.79 65.14
C VAL A 9 -6.97 59.88 64.71
N LEU A 10 -6.22 59.45 65.72
CA LEU A 10 -5.28 58.34 65.76
C LEU A 10 -6.10 57.05 65.86
N CYS A 11 -5.85 56.02 65.03
CA CYS A 11 -6.47 54.71 65.19
C CYS A 11 -5.49 53.56 65.00
N ALA A 12 -5.59 52.62 65.94
CA ALA A 12 -4.83 51.41 66.11
C ALA A 12 -5.06 50.39 65.00
N VAL A 13 -4.00 49.66 64.62
CA VAL A 13 -4.09 48.52 63.70
C VAL A 13 -4.26 47.25 64.55
N LEU A 14 -5.45 46.64 64.46
CA LEU A 14 -5.74 45.31 64.99
C LEU A 14 -5.13 44.23 64.08
N ALA A 15 -4.53 43.22 64.71
CA ALA A 15 -4.08 41.98 64.07
C ALA A 15 -5.28 41.12 63.64
N ALA A 16 -5.36 40.78 62.35
CA ALA A 16 -6.23 39.76 61.81
C ALA A 16 -5.37 38.61 61.26
N ALA A 17 -5.69 37.37 61.67
CA ALA A 17 -5.07 36.16 61.17
C ALA A 17 -5.37 35.99 59.67
N LEU A 18 -4.32 35.97 58.84
CA LEU A 18 -4.41 35.66 57.42
C LEU A 18 -4.62 34.15 57.25
N VAL A 19 -5.82 33.76 56.84
CA VAL A 19 -6.08 32.47 56.20
C VAL A 19 -5.29 32.45 54.87
N PRO A 20 -4.52 31.40 54.54
CA PRO A 20 -3.84 31.34 53.26
C PRO A 20 -4.88 31.27 52.14
N ALA A 21 -4.77 32.19 51.17
CA ALA A 21 -5.54 32.12 49.94
C ALA A 21 -5.20 30.81 49.21
N PRO A 22 -6.18 30.14 48.56
CA PRO A 22 -5.89 29.01 47.71
C PRO A 22 -4.90 29.45 46.62
N ALA A 23 -3.82 28.68 46.43
CA ALA A 23 -2.90 28.89 45.33
C ALA A 23 -3.71 28.88 44.02
N ALA A 24 -3.54 29.91 43.19
CA ALA A 24 -4.11 29.94 41.86
C ALA A 24 -3.63 28.71 41.09
N ALA A 25 -4.57 27.91 40.59
CA ALA A 25 -4.25 26.81 39.68
C ALA A 25 -3.49 27.39 38.47
N ALA A 26 -2.36 26.77 38.12
CA ALA A 26 -1.65 27.09 36.90
C ALA A 26 -2.62 26.98 35.71
N ALA A 27 -2.60 27.98 34.81
CA ALA A 27 -3.42 27.94 33.61
C ALA A 27 -3.05 26.67 32.80
N PRO A 28 -4.04 25.90 32.30
CA PRO A 28 -3.75 24.75 31.45
C PRO A 28 -3.00 25.20 30.20
N ASP A 29 -1.91 24.51 29.88
CA ASP A 29 -1.19 24.64 28.61
C ASP A 29 -2.18 24.34 27.47
N PRO A 30 -2.37 25.22 26.46
CA PRO A 30 -3.60 25.22 25.66
C PRO A 30 -3.79 24.00 24.73
N GLY A 31 -2.83 23.05 24.67
CA GLY A 31 -2.88 21.91 23.75
C GLY A 31 -3.03 22.34 22.29
N PRO A 32 -3.17 21.40 21.34
CA PRO A 32 -2.99 19.95 21.46
C PRO A 32 -1.53 19.48 21.27
N GLY A 33 -0.55 20.40 21.29
CA GLY A 33 0.85 20.09 21.03
C GLY A 33 1.26 20.23 19.56
N ALA A 34 2.55 20.03 19.30
CA ALA A 34 3.10 19.99 17.95
C ALA A 34 2.54 18.79 17.14
N LEU A 35 2.48 18.93 15.82
CA LEU A 35 2.02 17.86 14.93
C LEU A 35 2.92 16.62 15.05
N ALA A 36 2.33 15.48 15.35
CA ALA A 36 3.04 14.20 15.39
C ALA A 36 3.36 13.68 13.98
N HIS A 37 4.41 12.86 13.87
CA HIS A 37 4.81 12.22 12.61
C HIS A 37 5.01 10.71 12.82
N PHE A 38 5.04 9.94 11.74
CA PHE A 38 5.44 8.54 11.82
C PHE A 38 6.96 8.41 12.08
N GLY A 39 7.42 7.25 12.53
CA GLY A 39 8.81 7.08 12.91
C GLY A 39 9.79 7.06 11.73
N LEU A 40 11.05 7.41 12.01
CA LEU A 40 12.16 7.36 11.04
C LEU A 40 12.32 5.94 10.46
N ALA A 41 12.25 5.80 9.13
CA ALA A 41 12.24 4.50 8.44
C ALA A 41 13.58 3.75 8.49
N ARG A 42 14.70 4.50 8.54
CA ARG A 42 16.04 3.95 8.65
C ARG A 42 16.30 3.45 10.08
N LYS A 43 16.05 2.16 10.33
CA LYS A 43 16.27 1.54 11.65
C LYS A 43 17.73 1.13 11.81
N ASP A 44 18.25 1.28 13.03
CA ASP A 44 19.56 0.80 13.46
C ASP A 44 19.52 -0.68 13.88
N CYS A 45 18.39 -1.08 14.48
CA CYS A 45 18.14 -2.40 15.04
C CYS A 45 16.62 -2.61 15.25
N LEU A 46 16.18 -3.87 15.33
CA LEU A 46 14.80 -4.25 15.62
C LEU A 46 14.74 -5.56 16.41
N GLY A 47 13.58 -5.86 16.99
CA GLY A 47 13.38 -7.16 17.63
C GLY A 47 11.95 -7.49 18.01
N THR A 48 11.69 -8.77 18.16
CA THR A 48 10.45 -9.34 18.69
C THR A 48 10.73 -10.72 19.28
N ALA A 49 9.96 -11.17 20.27
CA ALA A 49 10.12 -12.52 20.81
C ALA A 49 9.68 -13.53 19.74
N ARG A 50 10.40 -14.63 19.58
CA ARG A 50 10.10 -15.62 18.52
C ARG A 50 8.71 -16.26 18.60
N ASN A 51 8.01 -16.16 19.73
CA ASN A 51 6.67 -16.73 19.91
C ASN A 51 5.54 -15.78 19.48
N THR A 52 4.30 -16.29 19.49
CA THR A 52 3.08 -15.53 19.20
C THR A 52 2.37 -15.03 20.46
N THR A 53 2.86 -15.38 21.66
CA THR A 53 2.33 -14.91 22.95
C THR A 53 2.64 -13.43 23.17
N SER A 54 3.88 -13.01 22.90
CA SER A 54 4.28 -11.62 22.97
C SER A 54 3.93 -10.91 21.67
N LYS A 55 2.84 -10.15 21.64
CA LYS A 55 2.39 -9.42 20.45
C LYS A 55 3.06 -8.04 20.30
N ALA A 56 4.34 -7.97 20.62
CA ALA A 56 5.12 -6.74 20.62
C ALA A 56 6.33 -6.86 19.69
N TRP A 57 6.62 -5.78 18.97
CA TRP A 57 7.83 -5.58 18.19
C TRP A 57 8.39 -4.21 18.54
N PHE A 58 9.70 -4.07 18.50
CA PHE A 58 10.34 -2.78 18.72
C PHE A 58 11.36 -2.48 17.64
N THR A 59 11.59 -1.20 17.42
CA THR A 59 12.62 -0.69 16.51
C THR A 59 13.46 0.36 17.24
N VAL A 60 14.73 0.47 16.83
CA VAL A 60 15.64 1.53 17.25
C VAL A 60 16.00 2.35 16.02
N ALA A 61 15.90 3.68 16.10
CA ALA A 61 16.32 4.59 15.04
C ALA A 61 16.93 5.84 15.67
N GLY A 62 18.06 6.32 15.13
CA GLY A 62 18.75 7.47 15.70
C GLY A 62 19.28 7.22 17.11
N GLY A 63 19.53 5.95 17.47
CA GLY A 63 19.98 5.57 18.81
C GLY A 63 18.92 5.66 19.92
N VAL A 64 17.64 5.78 19.57
CA VAL A 64 16.53 5.76 20.55
C VAL A 64 15.50 4.70 20.18
N LEU A 65 14.67 4.28 21.14
CA LEU A 65 13.51 3.43 20.81
C LEU A 65 12.55 4.26 19.96
N SER A 66 12.28 3.80 18.74
CA SER A 66 11.32 4.44 17.81
C SER A 66 10.00 3.67 17.84
N ASP A 67 9.42 3.35 16.67
CA ASP A 67 8.18 2.57 16.57
C ASP A 67 8.22 1.29 17.43
N VAL A 68 7.15 1.12 18.21
CA VAL A 68 6.81 -0.14 18.89
C VAL A 68 5.46 -0.59 18.41
N TYR A 69 5.40 -1.80 17.85
CA TYR A 69 4.18 -2.35 17.27
C TYR A 69 3.47 -3.27 18.26
N ALA A 70 2.16 -3.09 18.45
CA ALA A 70 1.30 -3.95 19.26
C ALA A 70 -0.20 -3.65 19.03
N PRO A 71 -1.12 -4.63 19.14
CA PRO A 71 -0.89 -6.07 19.23
C PRO A 71 -0.66 -6.73 17.85
N VAL A 72 -0.61 -5.94 16.79
CA VAL A 72 -0.36 -6.36 15.41
C VAL A 72 0.79 -5.53 14.84
N ILE A 73 1.49 -6.10 13.87
CA ILE A 73 2.75 -5.55 13.34
C ILE A 73 2.58 -4.21 12.59
N ASP A 74 1.35 -3.90 12.15
CA ASP A 74 1.01 -2.65 11.43
C ASP A 74 0.54 -1.50 12.35
N ASN A 75 0.49 -1.71 13.67
CA ASN A 75 0.01 -0.70 14.62
C ASN A 75 1.16 -0.04 15.36
N THR A 76 1.61 1.15 14.94
CA THR A 76 2.63 1.90 15.70
C THR A 76 2.03 2.55 16.96
N ASN A 77 2.85 2.70 18.01
CA ASN A 77 2.40 3.21 19.32
C ASN A 77 3.39 4.15 20.02
N VAL A 78 4.56 4.36 19.42
CA VAL A 78 5.65 5.14 20.02
C VAL A 78 6.29 5.95 18.91
N GLU A 79 6.35 7.28 19.09
CA GLU A 79 7.15 8.13 18.22
C GLU A 79 8.63 8.03 18.64
N THR A 80 8.92 8.36 19.90
CA THR A 80 10.21 8.08 20.53
C THR A 80 10.09 7.74 22.02
N LEU A 81 10.95 6.85 22.51
CA LEU A 81 11.25 6.73 23.93
C LEU A 81 12.76 6.88 24.11
N GLN A 82 13.15 7.96 24.77
CA GLN A 82 14.55 8.39 24.87
C GLN A 82 14.89 8.94 26.25
N PHE A 83 16.19 9.09 26.53
CA PHE A 83 16.67 9.57 27.82
C PHE A 83 17.20 11.01 27.76
N ALA A 84 17.00 11.74 28.85
CA ALA A 84 17.64 13.03 29.10
C ALA A 84 18.49 12.95 30.38
N VAL A 85 19.67 13.56 30.36
CA VAL A 85 20.59 13.60 31.51
C VAL A 85 20.93 15.03 31.86
N THR A 86 20.92 15.34 33.15
CA THR A 86 21.25 16.67 33.68
C THR A 86 21.97 16.54 35.02
N ASP A 87 22.82 17.51 35.36
CA ASP A 87 23.31 17.69 36.73
C ASP A 87 22.28 18.39 37.65
N GLY A 88 21.17 18.84 37.07
CA GLY A 88 20.12 19.63 37.70
C GLY A 88 20.45 21.10 37.90
N ARG A 89 21.45 21.63 37.19
CA ARG A 89 21.90 23.02 37.37
C ARG A 89 22.41 23.70 36.10
N THR A 90 23.16 23.01 35.25
CA THR A 90 23.95 23.66 34.19
C THR A 90 23.72 23.11 32.79
N PHE A 91 23.26 21.87 32.65
CA PHE A 91 23.03 21.28 31.33
C PHE A 91 21.85 20.32 31.32
N THR A 92 21.28 20.10 30.14
CA THR A 92 20.34 19.03 29.83
C THR A 92 20.76 18.43 28.50
N ASP A 93 21.26 17.20 28.53
CA ASP A 93 21.62 16.45 27.34
C ASP A 93 20.46 15.51 26.97
N LEU A 94 19.82 15.74 25.82
CA LEU A 94 18.85 14.82 25.25
C LEU A 94 19.57 13.83 24.32
N GLN A 95 19.21 12.54 24.41
CA GLN A 95 19.87 11.47 23.66
C GLN A 95 19.97 11.73 22.15
N ALA A 96 18.89 12.16 21.50
CA ALA A 96 18.88 12.42 20.05
C ALA A 96 19.50 13.77 19.63
N ARG A 97 19.66 14.74 20.56
CA ARG A 97 20.13 16.11 20.27
C ARG A 97 21.61 16.31 20.61
N ASP A 98 22.02 15.79 21.77
CA ASP A 98 23.26 16.17 22.45
C ASP A 98 24.26 15.01 22.60
N MET A 99 23.86 13.81 22.20
CA MET A 99 24.70 12.60 22.28
C MET A 99 25.01 12.01 20.91
N THR A 100 26.13 11.30 20.84
CA THR A 100 26.45 10.35 19.75
C THR A 100 26.13 8.95 20.24
N TYR A 101 25.94 7.99 19.34
CA TYR A 101 25.59 6.63 19.74
C TYR A 101 26.28 5.56 18.90
N THR A 102 26.30 4.35 19.43
CA THR A 102 26.60 3.11 18.71
C THR A 102 25.54 2.07 19.06
N VAL A 103 25.25 1.17 18.13
CA VAL A 103 24.27 0.08 18.33
C VAL A 103 24.95 -1.26 18.13
N ARG A 104 24.60 -2.24 18.96
CA ARG A 104 25.02 -3.64 18.86
C ARG A 104 23.82 -4.56 19.00
N THR A 105 23.93 -5.77 18.50
CA THR A 105 22.91 -6.80 18.63
C THR A 105 23.41 -8.05 19.35
N SER A 106 22.48 -8.83 19.93
CA SER A 106 22.77 -10.20 20.34
C SER A 106 23.13 -11.08 19.14
N ALA A 107 23.70 -12.26 19.38
CA ALA A 107 23.75 -13.31 18.36
C ALA A 107 22.34 -13.54 17.77
N GLY A 108 22.25 -13.62 16.44
CA GLY A 108 20.97 -13.69 15.71
C GLY A 108 20.26 -12.35 15.48
N GLY A 109 20.75 -11.24 16.04
CA GLY A 109 20.32 -9.89 15.64
C GLY A 109 19.11 -9.28 16.34
N MET A 110 18.44 -10.00 17.25
CA MET A 110 17.07 -9.65 17.67
C MET A 110 16.96 -8.90 19.00
N ALA A 111 18.03 -8.71 19.76
CA ALA A 111 18.05 -7.82 20.92
C ALA A 111 19.09 -6.73 20.70
N CYS A 112 18.79 -5.49 21.09
CA CYS A 112 19.62 -4.32 20.78
C CYS A 112 20.28 -3.77 22.05
N GLU A 113 21.54 -3.36 21.96
CA GLU A 113 22.25 -2.54 22.97
C GLU A 113 22.65 -1.22 22.31
N VAL A 114 22.20 -0.09 22.87
CA VAL A 114 22.59 1.24 22.44
C VAL A 114 23.50 1.87 23.49
N THR A 115 24.67 2.34 23.06
CA THR A 115 25.58 3.13 23.90
C THR A 115 25.59 4.57 23.43
N SER A 116 25.06 5.49 24.22
CA SER A 116 25.02 6.94 23.95
C SER A 116 26.05 7.70 24.79
N THR A 117 26.79 8.61 24.16
CA THR A 117 27.84 9.41 24.79
C THR A 117 27.64 10.89 24.46
N PRO A 118 27.52 11.78 25.47
CA PRO A 118 27.34 13.21 25.25
C PRO A 118 28.59 13.83 24.62
N ARG A 119 28.44 14.96 23.93
CA ARG A 119 29.59 15.71 23.36
C ARG A 119 30.65 16.06 24.39
N SER A 120 30.28 16.23 25.66
CA SER A 120 31.20 16.49 26.77
C SER A 120 32.13 15.31 27.11
N GLY A 121 31.78 14.09 26.70
CA GLY A 121 32.51 12.86 27.03
C GLY A 121 32.53 12.54 28.53
N SER A 122 31.56 13.03 29.31
CA SER A 122 31.55 12.94 30.78
C SER A 122 30.92 11.67 31.34
N TYR A 123 30.03 11.01 30.61
CA TYR A 123 29.39 9.75 30.98
C TYR A 123 29.03 8.93 29.72
N ARG A 124 28.50 7.72 29.89
CA ARG A 124 27.75 6.98 28.87
C ARG A 124 26.43 6.49 29.43
N LEU A 125 25.42 6.42 28.57
CA LEU A 125 24.22 5.63 28.81
C LEU A 125 24.29 4.35 27.98
N VAL A 126 24.14 3.19 28.60
CA VAL A 126 24.06 1.89 27.92
C VAL A 126 22.68 1.31 28.15
N THR A 127 21.91 1.16 27.07
CA THR A 127 20.51 0.72 27.11
C THR A 127 20.30 -0.54 26.30
N ASP A 128 19.80 -1.59 26.95
CA ASP A 128 19.40 -2.86 26.34
C ASP A 128 17.89 -2.87 26.05
N TYR A 129 17.49 -3.37 24.87
CA TYR A 129 16.10 -3.52 24.44
C TYR A 129 15.79 -4.97 24.02
N LEU A 130 14.68 -5.51 24.54
CA LEU A 130 14.09 -6.79 24.11
C LEU A 130 12.57 -6.78 24.38
N THR A 131 11.79 -7.64 23.74
CA THR A 131 10.38 -7.85 24.15
C THR A 131 10.25 -8.95 25.20
N ASP A 132 9.30 -8.81 26.12
CA ASP A 132 9.02 -9.86 27.11
C ASP A 132 8.46 -11.10 26.39
N PRO A 133 9.14 -12.25 26.39
CA PRO A 133 8.64 -13.45 25.71
C PRO A 133 7.28 -13.94 26.26
N ALA A 134 6.92 -13.60 27.49
CA ALA A 134 5.69 -14.06 28.11
C ALA A 134 4.51 -13.10 27.90
N ARG A 135 4.74 -11.85 27.44
CA ARG A 135 3.73 -10.77 27.49
C ARG A 135 3.93 -9.73 26.39
N THR A 136 2.87 -9.04 26.02
CA THR A 136 2.91 -7.95 25.04
C THR A 136 3.55 -6.69 25.64
N GLY A 137 4.86 -6.58 25.52
CA GLY A 137 5.60 -5.40 25.97
C GLY A 137 7.09 -5.45 25.70
N VAL A 138 7.74 -4.29 25.82
CA VAL A 138 9.18 -4.10 25.66
C VAL A 138 9.82 -3.95 27.03
N LEU A 139 10.91 -4.68 27.27
CA LEU A 139 11.78 -4.54 28.43
C LEU A 139 13.00 -3.69 28.05
N ILE A 140 13.33 -2.74 28.91
CA ILE A 140 14.41 -1.77 28.71
C ILE A 140 15.30 -1.78 29.94
N ARG A 141 16.60 -2.03 29.80
CA ARG A 141 17.55 -1.88 30.91
C ARG A 141 18.54 -0.78 30.59
N THR A 142 18.60 0.26 31.42
CA THR A 142 19.54 1.37 31.21
C THR A 142 20.54 1.51 32.36
N ARG A 143 21.79 1.80 32.01
CA ARG A 143 22.96 1.94 32.87
C ARG A 143 23.63 3.29 32.62
N LEU A 144 23.97 4.00 33.70
CA LEU A 144 24.80 5.21 33.64
C LEU A 144 26.24 4.85 34.00
N GLU A 145 27.17 5.13 33.09
CA GLU A 145 28.60 4.91 33.29
C GLU A 145 29.34 6.27 33.34
N PRO A 146 29.69 6.79 34.51
CA PRO A 146 30.48 8.01 34.62
C PRO A 146 31.88 7.79 34.02
N LEU A 147 32.28 8.68 33.11
CA LEU A 147 33.64 8.71 32.54
C LEU A 147 34.52 9.75 33.23
N ARG A 148 33.88 10.75 33.87
CA ARG A 148 34.54 11.76 34.70
C ARG A 148 33.74 11.96 35.99
N GLY A 149 34.46 12.15 37.10
CA GLY A 149 33.83 12.33 38.42
C GLY A 149 33.11 11.07 38.92
N SER A 150 32.29 11.22 39.96
CA SER A 150 31.50 10.11 40.52
C SER A 150 30.21 9.83 39.76
N GLY A 151 29.71 10.81 39.01
CA GLY A 151 28.39 10.77 38.36
C GLY A 151 27.19 10.75 39.32
N ASN A 152 27.41 10.90 40.63
CA ASN A 152 26.33 10.85 41.63
C ASN A 152 25.37 12.05 41.56
N ASP A 153 25.81 13.17 40.97
CA ASP A 153 25.00 14.38 40.80
C ASP A 153 24.12 14.33 39.53
N LEU A 154 24.38 13.36 38.65
CA LEU A 154 23.64 13.18 37.40
C LEU A 154 22.25 12.60 37.68
N LYS A 155 21.24 13.20 37.07
CA LYS A 155 19.85 12.78 37.09
C LYS A 155 19.48 12.30 35.70
N VAL A 156 18.88 11.12 35.61
CA VAL A 156 18.41 10.54 34.34
C VAL A 156 16.89 10.58 34.31
N TYR A 157 16.35 11.14 33.23
CA TYR A 157 14.93 11.17 32.94
C TYR A 157 14.67 10.29 31.71
N VAL A 158 13.53 9.59 31.70
CA VAL A 158 12.97 8.98 30.49
C VAL A 158 11.87 9.89 29.96
N ARG A 159 11.84 10.12 28.65
CA ARG A 159 10.79 10.83 27.92
C ARG A 159 10.10 9.84 26.99
N PHE A 160 8.80 9.64 27.18
CA PHE A 160 7.94 8.78 26.38
C PHE A 160 7.03 9.68 25.54
N ASP A 161 7.26 9.66 24.23
CA ASP A 161 6.47 10.33 23.19
C ASP A 161 5.55 9.29 22.55
N ALA A 162 4.26 9.41 22.83
CA ALA A 162 3.27 8.38 22.51
C ALA A 162 2.57 8.68 21.18
N SER A 163 2.27 7.60 20.44
CA SER A 163 1.46 7.68 19.22
C SER A 163 0.51 6.48 19.15
N ILE A 164 -0.28 6.28 20.22
CA ILE A 164 -1.07 5.07 20.42
C ILE A 164 -2.06 4.86 19.26
N ASN A 165 -2.19 3.60 18.81
CA ASN A 165 -3.04 3.23 17.68
C ASN A 165 -2.69 3.89 16.34
N GLY A 166 -1.46 4.37 16.19
CA GLY A 166 -0.93 4.96 14.97
C GLY A 166 -1.26 6.44 14.81
N ASN A 167 -1.77 7.07 15.86
CA ASN A 167 -2.12 8.48 15.90
C ASN A 167 -1.30 9.15 17.00
N GLY A 168 -0.73 10.32 16.71
CA GLY A 168 -0.20 11.19 17.77
C GLY A 168 -1.03 12.46 17.93
N GLY A 169 -1.88 12.81 16.97
CA GLY A 169 -2.58 14.08 16.98
C GLY A 169 -1.62 15.29 16.94
N GLY A 170 -1.97 16.34 17.67
CA GLY A 170 -1.29 17.62 17.64
C GLY A 170 -1.60 18.43 16.37
N GLY A 171 -1.05 19.64 16.31
CA GLY A 171 -1.32 20.58 15.22
C GLY A 171 -2.81 20.99 15.12
N PRO A 172 -3.20 21.67 14.04
CA PRO A 172 -4.55 22.21 13.90
C PRO A 172 -5.65 21.14 13.73
N ALA A 173 -5.34 20.03 13.05
CA ALA A 173 -6.30 18.95 12.79
C ALA A 173 -6.48 18.02 13.99
N ASN A 174 -5.40 17.72 14.71
CA ASN A 174 -5.39 16.88 15.91
C ASN A 174 -6.14 15.53 15.73
N GLY A 175 -5.92 14.88 14.58
CA GLY A 175 -6.53 13.59 14.26
C GLY A 175 -6.06 12.51 15.22
N GLY A 176 -7.00 11.86 15.92
CA GLY A 176 -6.71 10.73 16.81
C GLY A 176 -5.83 11.09 18.02
N GLY A 177 -5.98 12.28 18.60
CA GLY A 177 -5.14 12.72 19.72
C GLY A 177 -5.18 11.81 20.95
N ASP A 178 -4.00 11.54 21.51
CA ASP A 178 -3.80 10.65 22.65
C ASP A 178 -4.19 11.28 24.00
N THR A 179 -4.41 10.44 25.00
CA THR A 179 -4.54 10.87 26.41
C THR A 179 -3.47 10.23 27.30
N ALA A 180 -2.71 11.07 27.99
CA ALA A 180 -1.68 10.68 28.95
C ALA A 180 -2.12 10.93 30.40
N THR A 181 -1.85 9.97 31.27
CA THR A 181 -2.08 10.02 32.73
C THR A 181 -0.92 9.38 33.50
N VAL A 182 -0.78 9.72 34.79
CA VAL A 182 0.14 9.02 35.70
C VAL A 182 -0.66 8.16 36.66
N ASP A 183 -0.37 6.85 36.71
CA ASP A 183 -1.01 5.94 37.66
C ASP A 183 -0.49 6.22 39.09
N PRO A 184 -1.34 6.66 40.04
CA PRO A 184 -0.88 7.07 41.37
C PRO A 184 -0.39 5.89 42.21
N ALA A 185 -0.89 4.67 41.96
CA ALA A 185 -0.53 3.49 42.72
C ALA A 185 0.91 3.05 42.43
N THR A 186 1.31 3.06 41.16
CA THR A 186 2.58 2.50 40.69
C THR A 186 3.56 3.55 40.15
N SER A 187 3.14 4.81 40.01
CA SER A 187 3.81 5.88 39.26
C SER A 187 3.97 5.62 37.77
N ALA A 188 3.33 4.60 37.19
CA ALA A 188 3.45 4.32 35.76
C ALA A 188 2.95 5.49 34.90
N LEU A 189 3.67 5.78 33.82
CA LEU A 189 3.24 6.70 32.77
C LEU A 189 2.32 5.92 31.83
N VAL A 190 1.08 6.39 31.63
CA VAL A 190 0.07 5.71 30.84
C VAL A 190 -0.42 6.62 29.72
N SER A 191 -0.31 6.17 28.47
CA SER A 191 -0.91 6.80 27.29
C SER A 191 -1.95 5.86 26.68
N ALA A 192 -3.07 6.40 26.21
CA ALA A 192 -4.16 5.61 25.63
C ALA A 192 -4.87 6.34 24.49
N ASP A 193 -5.23 5.56 23.47
CA ASP A 193 -6.21 5.90 22.45
C ASP A 193 -7.20 4.73 22.32
N PRO A 194 -8.46 4.90 22.77
CA PRO A 194 -9.48 3.87 22.60
C PRO A 194 -10.07 3.86 21.19
N ASN A 195 -9.75 4.84 20.33
CA ASN A 195 -10.26 4.91 18.97
C ASN A 195 -9.62 3.82 18.11
N THR A 196 -10.46 3.13 17.36
CA THR A 196 -10.07 2.04 16.45
C THR A 196 -10.37 2.38 14.99
N VAL A 197 -11.03 3.52 14.75
CA VAL A 197 -11.38 3.99 13.42
C VAL A 197 -10.22 4.78 12.85
N SER A 198 -9.85 4.48 11.59
CA SER A 198 -8.88 5.25 10.82
C SER A 198 -9.37 5.48 9.38
N SER A 199 -8.56 6.17 8.59
CA SER A 199 -8.72 6.31 7.13
C SER A 199 -8.60 4.97 6.38
N ALA A 200 -8.25 3.88 7.07
CA ALA A 200 -8.24 2.52 6.55
C ALA A 200 -9.46 1.71 7.06
N PRO A 201 -10.62 1.77 6.38
CA PRO A 201 -11.84 1.10 6.84
C PRO A 201 -11.71 -0.43 6.90
N ALA A 202 -10.80 -1.00 6.12
CA ALA A 202 -10.51 -2.43 6.10
C ALA A 202 -9.76 -2.93 7.35
N ARG A 203 -9.28 -2.03 8.22
CA ARG A 203 -8.55 -2.34 9.46
C ARG A 203 -9.49 -2.71 10.62
N ASP A 204 -10.41 -3.64 10.36
CA ASP A 204 -11.45 -4.08 11.31
C ASP A 204 -10.94 -4.92 12.50
N TYR A 205 -9.64 -5.18 12.54
CA TYR A 205 -8.93 -5.85 13.63
C TYR A 205 -8.24 -4.87 14.60
N ALA A 206 -8.35 -3.55 14.37
CA ALA A 206 -7.88 -2.56 15.33
C ALA A 206 -8.64 -2.69 16.66
N THR A 207 -7.92 -2.53 17.78
CA THR A 207 -8.49 -2.65 19.13
C THR A 207 -8.19 -1.40 19.95
N PRO A 208 -9.06 -1.02 20.91
CA PRO A 208 -8.71 0.01 21.90
C PRO A 208 -7.40 -0.36 22.57
N LEU A 209 -6.52 0.63 22.77
CA LEU A 209 -5.17 0.34 23.23
C LEU A 209 -4.68 1.38 24.24
N ALA A 210 -3.92 0.90 25.21
CA ALA A 210 -3.12 1.71 26.10
C ALA A 210 -1.72 1.12 26.25
N ALA A 211 -0.74 2.00 26.43
CA ALA A 211 0.62 1.66 26.81
C ALA A 211 0.91 2.20 28.22
N ALA A 212 1.66 1.44 29.01
CA ALA A 212 2.12 1.85 30.32
C ALA A 212 3.63 1.65 30.44
N LEU A 213 4.38 2.73 30.64
CA LEU A 213 5.79 2.69 30.99
C LEU A 213 5.94 2.67 32.51
N ARG A 214 6.50 1.57 33.03
CA ARG A 214 6.75 1.37 34.46
C ARG A 214 8.20 1.02 34.70
N ALA A 215 8.77 1.50 35.80
CA ALA A 215 10.09 1.11 36.28
C ALA A 215 10.02 0.03 37.38
N ASP A 216 11.11 -0.72 37.54
CA ASP A 216 11.35 -1.67 38.64
C ASP A 216 11.23 -1.00 40.02
N ARG A 217 11.44 0.32 40.06
CA ARG A 217 11.31 1.19 41.23
C ARG A 217 10.47 2.40 40.86
N ARG A 218 9.76 2.99 41.82
CA ARG A 218 8.89 4.16 41.56
C ARG A 218 9.72 5.30 40.95
N PHE A 219 9.15 6.01 39.98
CA PHE A 219 9.77 7.23 39.46
C PHE A 219 9.85 8.29 40.57
N LEU A 220 10.92 9.08 40.57
CA LEU A 220 11.16 10.10 41.60
C LEU A 220 10.33 11.37 41.34
N SER A 221 10.05 11.66 40.08
CA SER A 221 9.14 12.71 39.61
C SER A 221 8.58 12.33 38.24
N THR A 222 7.38 12.82 37.91
CA THR A 222 6.66 12.49 36.66
C THR A 222 5.91 13.73 36.19
N SER A 223 5.83 13.97 34.88
CA SER A 223 5.00 15.01 34.27
C SER A 223 4.42 14.52 32.94
N SER A 224 3.18 14.88 32.64
CA SER A 224 2.49 14.66 31.36
C SER A 224 2.13 16.00 30.73
N GLY A 225 2.58 16.25 29.51
CA GLY A 225 2.32 17.50 28.78
C GLY A 225 2.09 17.25 27.30
N PHE A 226 2.13 18.32 26.50
CA PHE A 226 2.01 18.25 25.06
C PHE A 226 3.36 18.51 24.39
N ALA A 227 3.66 17.79 23.30
CA ALA A 227 4.93 17.93 22.59
C ALA A 227 5.18 19.38 22.15
N GLY A 228 6.39 19.90 22.40
CA GLY A 228 6.80 21.24 21.96
C GLY A 228 6.18 22.42 22.72
N THR A 229 5.38 22.18 23.75
CA THR A 229 4.81 23.25 24.61
C THR A 229 5.62 23.43 25.90
N ALA A 230 5.25 24.40 26.74
CA ALA A 230 5.92 24.64 28.02
C ALA A 230 5.70 23.49 29.03
N GLY A 231 4.63 22.72 28.86
CA GLY A 231 4.29 21.52 29.61
C GLY A 231 5.08 20.27 29.19
N ASP A 232 5.75 20.27 28.03
CA ASP A 232 6.69 19.20 27.67
C ASP A 232 7.79 19.08 28.74
N GLY A 233 8.02 17.89 29.26
CA GLY A 233 9.07 17.67 30.25
C GLY A 233 10.47 18.02 29.73
N LEU A 234 10.72 17.90 28.42
CA LEU A 234 11.98 18.38 27.82
C LEU A 234 12.12 19.90 27.92
N ALA A 235 11.05 20.66 27.63
CA ALA A 235 11.06 22.11 27.75
C ALA A 235 11.28 22.56 29.20
N GLN A 236 10.73 21.83 30.18
CA GLN A 236 11.01 22.05 31.60
C GLN A 236 12.48 21.74 31.94
N LEU A 237 13.01 20.61 31.47
CA LEU A 237 14.40 20.23 31.72
C LEU A 237 15.41 21.18 31.06
N ASP A 238 15.16 21.67 29.85
CA ASP A 238 16.04 22.62 29.19
C ASP A 238 16.05 23.98 29.91
N ARG A 239 14.91 24.39 30.47
CA ARG A 239 14.76 25.67 31.19
C ARG A 239 15.33 25.63 32.59
N ASP A 240 14.99 24.59 33.35
CA ASP A 240 15.13 24.55 34.80
C ASP A 240 15.98 23.37 35.29
N HIS A 241 16.43 22.49 34.40
CA HIS A 241 17.21 21.27 34.70
C HIS A 241 16.50 20.30 35.67
N ARG A 242 15.19 20.46 35.83
CA ARG A 242 14.30 19.64 36.64
C ARG A 242 12.86 19.81 36.13
N LEU A 243 11.99 18.87 36.45
CA LEU A 243 10.56 19.05 36.23
C LEU A 243 10.02 20.10 37.21
N THR A 244 9.34 21.11 36.68
CA THR A 244 8.76 22.24 37.41
C THR A 244 7.26 22.26 37.16
N ASP A 245 6.46 22.35 38.22
CA ASP A 245 4.99 22.29 38.14
C ASP A 245 4.46 21.06 37.38
N PRO A 246 4.87 19.84 37.78
CA PRO A 246 4.51 18.62 37.06
C PRO A 246 3.00 18.39 37.05
N THR A 247 2.46 18.17 35.86
CA THR A 247 1.07 17.80 35.62
C THR A 247 0.94 16.28 35.52
N SER A 248 -0.13 15.70 36.07
CA SER A 248 -0.36 14.26 35.98
C SER A 248 -1.13 13.84 34.73
N THR A 249 -1.61 14.79 33.92
CA THR A 249 -2.53 14.55 32.80
C THR A 249 -2.27 15.48 31.62
N ALA A 250 -2.37 14.96 30.41
CA ALA A 250 -2.54 15.70 29.17
C ALA A 250 -3.56 14.95 28.32
N VAL A 251 -4.56 15.64 27.75
CA VAL A 251 -5.73 14.99 27.13
C VAL A 251 -5.87 15.42 25.69
N ASN A 252 -6.16 14.46 24.81
CA ASN A 252 -6.53 14.66 23.42
C ASN A 252 -5.51 15.50 22.62
N GLY A 253 -4.27 15.04 22.50
CA GLY A 253 -3.24 15.70 21.71
C GLY A 253 -1.99 14.86 21.51
N ASN A 254 -0.93 15.48 20.99
CA ASN A 254 0.40 14.89 20.96
C ASN A 254 0.99 14.94 22.36
N VAL A 255 0.79 13.86 23.11
CA VAL A 255 1.11 13.77 24.53
C VAL A 255 2.51 13.20 24.77
N VAL A 256 3.22 13.83 25.69
CA VAL A 256 4.57 13.44 26.10
C VAL A 256 4.63 13.28 27.60
N GLN A 257 5.26 12.20 28.06
CA GLN A 257 5.40 11.92 29.48
C GLN A 257 6.88 11.79 29.86
N THR A 258 7.31 12.55 30.87
CA THR A 258 8.70 12.55 31.33
C THR A 258 8.77 12.15 32.79
N ALA A 259 9.67 11.23 33.13
CA ALA A 259 9.85 10.74 34.50
C ALA A 259 11.32 10.62 34.89
N GLN A 260 11.63 11.04 36.13
CA GLN A 260 12.95 10.85 36.70
C GLN A 260 13.12 9.43 37.22
N LEU A 261 14.19 8.77 36.78
CA LEU A 261 14.54 7.43 37.23
C LEU A 261 15.24 7.48 38.60
N ASP A 262 14.93 6.53 39.48
CA ASP A 262 15.85 6.16 40.57
C ASP A 262 17.03 5.39 39.94
N LEU A 263 17.98 6.09 39.33
CA LEU A 263 19.15 5.48 38.68
C LEU A 263 20.42 6.05 39.28
N GLN A 264 21.39 5.18 39.57
CA GLN A 264 22.72 5.54 40.04
C GLN A 264 23.78 4.79 39.23
N PRO A 265 25.03 5.27 39.14
CA PRO A 265 26.10 4.62 38.37
C PRO A 265 26.30 3.11 38.57
N ARG A 266 25.98 2.58 39.75
CA ARG A 266 26.13 1.15 40.10
C ARG A 266 24.81 0.40 40.23
N ARG A 267 23.69 1.04 39.86
CA ARG A 267 22.35 0.50 40.07
C ARG A 267 21.49 0.80 38.82
N PRO A 268 21.48 -0.12 37.82
CA PRO A 268 20.70 0.07 36.60
C PRO A 268 19.21 0.19 36.90
N ALA A 269 18.47 0.90 36.05
CA ALA A 269 17.02 0.88 36.05
C ALA A 269 16.51 -0.12 35.00
N VAL A 270 15.44 -0.83 35.33
CA VAL A 270 14.72 -1.69 34.38
C VAL A 270 13.32 -1.13 34.20
N LEU A 271 12.95 -0.86 32.95
CA LEU A 271 11.63 -0.38 32.56
C LEU A 271 10.90 -1.48 31.77
N ALA A 272 9.58 -1.44 31.84
CA ALA A 272 8.71 -2.21 30.97
C ALA A 272 7.67 -1.26 30.34
N LEU A 273 7.59 -1.26 29.02
CA LEU A 273 6.51 -0.67 28.25
C LEU A 273 5.50 -1.78 27.95
N GLY A 274 4.45 -1.88 28.76
CA GLY A 274 3.42 -2.92 28.64
C GLY A 274 2.19 -2.40 27.90
N PHE A 275 1.59 -3.23 27.07
CA PHE A 275 0.37 -2.90 26.33
C PHE A 275 -0.84 -3.67 26.87
N GLY A 276 -2.02 -3.08 26.71
CA GLY A 276 -3.29 -3.70 27.05
C GLY A 276 -4.47 -2.95 26.44
N SER A 277 -5.65 -3.56 26.46
CA SER A 277 -6.88 -2.96 25.91
C SER A 277 -7.34 -1.69 26.64
N ASP A 278 -6.79 -1.44 27.83
CA ASP A 278 -7.02 -0.26 28.65
C ASP A 278 -5.81 0.02 29.56
N ALA A 279 -5.83 1.18 30.22
CA ALA A 279 -4.80 1.64 31.14
C ALA A 279 -4.45 0.62 32.23
N ARG A 280 -5.45 -0.04 32.83
CA ARG A 280 -5.23 -1.00 33.92
C ARG A 280 -4.53 -2.24 33.40
N ALA A 281 -4.97 -2.77 32.27
CA ALA A 281 -4.34 -3.92 31.61
C ALA A 281 -2.87 -3.61 31.25
N ALA A 282 -2.60 -2.45 30.68
CA ALA A 282 -1.25 -2.01 30.33
C ALA A 282 -0.32 -1.94 31.57
N VAL A 283 -0.79 -1.31 32.67
CA VAL A 283 -0.03 -1.22 33.94
C VAL A 283 0.22 -2.61 34.55
N GLN A 284 -0.76 -3.51 34.47
CA GLN A 284 -0.62 -4.88 34.95
C GLN A 284 0.38 -5.68 34.11
N THR A 285 0.35 -5.56 32.77
CA THR A 285 1.30 -6.16 31.85
C THR A 285 2.72 -5.70 32.18
N ALA A 286 2.96 -4.39 32.22
CA ALA A 286 4.27 -3.82 32.55
C ALA A 286 4.76 -4.27 33.93
N GLY A 287 3.88 -4.23 34.93
CA GLY A 287 4.17 -4.69 36.28
C GLY A 287 4.47 -6.19 36.39
N ALA A 288 3.88 -7.01 35.51
CA ALA A 288 4.14 -8.44 35.45
C ALA A 288 5.47 -8.77 34.77
N SER A 289 5.83 -8.04 33.72
CA SER A 289 7.14 -8.16 33.07
C SER A 289 8.29 -7.84 34.05
N LEU A 290 8.14 -6.81 34.87
CA LEU A 290 9.14 -6.41 35.88
C LEU A 290 9.30 -7.40 37.05
N ARG A 291 8.38 -8.35 37.24
CA ARG A 291 8.55 -9.41 38.26
C ARG A 291 9.55 -10.47 37.82
N THR A 292 9.79 -10.62 36.52
CA THR A 292 10.84 -11.49 36.00
C THR A 292 12.15 -10.70 35.93
N PRO A 293 13.27 -11.20 36.51
CA PRO A 293 14.56 -10.54 36.37
C PRO A 293 14.93 -10.36 34.90
N PHE A 294 15.43 -9.18 34.53
CA PHE A 294 15.76 -8.84 33.13
C PHE A 294 16.66 -9.90 32.46
N ASP A 295 17.71 -10.37 33.14
CA ASP A 295 18.62 -11.38 32.60
C ASP A 295 17.95 -12.73 32.37
N GLN A 296 16.90 -13.06 33.13
CA GLN A 296 16.09 -14.25 32.89
C GLN A 296 15.25 -14.07 31.61
N SER A 297 14.55 -12.94 31.48
CA SER A 297 13.79 -12.62 30.27
C SER A 297 14.69 -12.61 29.02
N TYR A 298 15.90 -12.05 29.12
CA TYR A 298 16.89 -12.08 28.04
C TYR A 298 17.31 -13.50 27.66
N ARG A 299 17.58 -14.37 28.64
CA ARG A 299 17.93 -15.78 28.37
C ARG A 299 16.81 -16.52 27.65
N ASP A 300 15.56 -16.30 28.04
CA ASP A 300 14.39 -16.93 27.44
C ASP A 300 14.11 -16.39 26.04
N TYR A 301 14.24 -15.06 25.87
CA TYR A 301 14.18 -14.38 24.57
C TYR A 301 15.21 -14.93 23.59
N ALA A 302 16.47 -14.94 23.99
CA ALA A 302 17.58 -15.41 23.15
C ALA A 302 17.53 -16.92 22.91
N ARG A 303 16.95 -17.70 23.83
CA ARG A 303 16.69 -19.13 23.60
C ARG A 303 15.69 -19.33 22.47
N GLY A 304 14.57 -18.62 22.47
CA GLY A 304 13.57 -18.76 21.41
C GLY A 304 14.14 -18.52 20.01
N TRP A 305 15.05 -17.55 19.86
CA TRP A 305 15.72 -17.31 18.58
C TRP A 305 16.80 -18.35 18.25
N ARG A 306 17.62 -18.78 19.21
CA ARG A 306 18.57 -19.89 18.98
C ARG A 306 17.88 -21.19 18.58
N ASP A 307 16.78 -21.53 19.25
CA ASP A 307 16.01 -22.73 18.94
C ASP A 307 15.42 -22.67 17.52
N TYR A 308 15.10 -21.45 17.03
CA TYR A 308 14.69 -21.23 15.65
C TYR A 308 15.87 -21.36 14.67
N ASP A 309 17.00 -20.70 14.95
CA ASP A 309 18.22 -20.78 14.14
C ASP A 309 18.72 -22.23 13.99
N ASP A 310 18.66 -23.03 15.06
CA ASP A 310 19.02 -24.46 15.07
C ASP A 310 18.13 -25.31 14.14
N GLY A 311 16.94 -24.83 13.80
CA GLY A 311 16.02 -25.47 12.86
C GLY A 311 16.26 -25.11 11.39
N LEU A 312 17.09 -24.10 11.11
CA LEU A 312 17.41 -23.65 9.75
C LEU A 312 18.52 -24.48 9.11
N LEU A 313 18.65 -24.37 7.78
CA LEU A 313 19.74 -24.97 7.03
C LEU A 313 21.06 -24.25 7.36
N PRO A 314 22.07 -24.95 7.91
CA PRO A 314 23.26 -24.28 8.41
C PRO A 314 24.09 -23.68 7.28
N LEU A 315 24.55 -22.43 7.48
CA LEU A 315 25.61 -21.81 6.68
C LEU A 315 26.91 -21.81 7.49
N ARG A 316 28.02 -22.25 6.89
CA ARG A 316 29.34 -22.27 7.54
C ARG A 316 30.25 -21.19 6.97
N GLY A 317 31.10 -20.63 7.82
CA GLY A 317 32.11 -19.64 7.43
C GLY A 317 31.76 -18.23 7.90
N LYS A 318 32.49 -17.25 7.36
CA LYS A 318 32.42 -15.83 7.77
C LYS A 318 31.03 -15.19 7.60
N ASP A 319 30.19 -15.78 6.76
CA ASP A 319 28.88 -15.25 6.37
C ASP A 319 27.72 -15.74 7.25
N SER A 320 28.02 -16.60 8.24
CA SER A 320 27.04 -17.28 9.10
C SER A 320 26.17 -16.32 9.90
N ASP A 321 26.77 -15.36 10.63
CA ASP A 321 26.02 -14.49 11.55
C ASP A 321 25.05 -13.58 10.79
N ALA A 322 25.50 -12.99 9.67
CA ALA A 322 24.66 -12.17 8.81
C ALA A 322 23.54 -12.98 8.15
N TYR A 323 23.78 -14.25 7.81
CA TYR A 323 22.75 -15.14 7.27
C TYR A 323 21.62 -15.40 8.27
N TYR A 324 21.95 -15.77 9.52
CA TYR A 324 20.93 -15.97 10.56
C TYR A 324 20.22 -14.67 10.92
N GLN A 325 20.93 -13.54 10.97
CA GLN A 325 20.30 -12.24 11.21
C GLN A 325 19.28 -11.89 10.13
N SER A 326 19.63 -12.02 8.84
CA SER A 326 18.68 -11.77 7.74
C SER A 326 17.46 -12.70 7.84
N ALA A 327 17.67 -14.00 8.11
CA ALA A 327 16.57 -14.96 8.30
C ALA A 327 15.67 -14.61 9.51
N ASN A 328 16.27 -14.10 10.59
CA ASN A 328 15.54 -13.67 11.78
C ASN A 328 14.74 -12.39 11.54
N VAL A 329 15.27 -11.45 10.74
CA VAL A 329 14.50 -10.27 10.30
C VAL A 329 13.27 -10.70 9.50
N LEU A 330 13.42 -11.61 8.52
CA LEU A 330 12.28 -12.15 7.77
C LEU A 330 11.22 -12.77 8.68
N LYS A 331 11.66 -13.58 9.65
CA LYS A 331 10.73 -14.23 10.58
C LYS A 331 10.09 -13.23 11.54
N ALA A 332 10.80 -12.17 11.93
CA ALA A 332 10.27 -11.09 12.75
C ALA A 332 9.25 -10.22 12.00
N SER A 333 9.31 -10.17 10.67
CA SER A 333 8.35 -9.47 9.82
C SER A 333 7.01 -10.20 9.66
N GLU A 334 6.83 -11.40 10.22
CA GLU A 334 5.54 -12.09 10.26
C GLU A 334 4.64 -11.55 11.37
N ASP A 335 3.36 -11.28 11.06
CA ASP A 335 2.37 -10.91 12.06
C ASP A 335 2.00 -12.09 12.98
N LYS A 336 1.76 -11.78 14.27
CA LYS A 336 1.47 -12.79 15.31
C LYS A 336 -0.02 -13.08 15.49
N THR A 337 -0.89 -12.34 14.81
CA THR A 337 -2.35 -12.52 14.79
C THR A 337 -2.79 -13.18 13.49
N PHE A 338 -2.09 -12.90 12.39
CA PHE A 338 -2.28 -13.45 11.07
C PHE A 338 -1.01 -14.20 10.59
N PRO A 339 -0.75 -15.42 11.10
CA PRO A 339 0.38 -16.22 10.65
C PRO A 339 0.37 -16.40 9.12
N GLY A 340 1.54 -16.31 8.51
CA GLY A 340 1.73 -16.28 7.06
C GLY A 340 1.76 -14.87 6.45
N ALA A 341 1.19 -13.85 7.11
CA ALA A 341 1.28 -12.46 6.67
C ALA A 341 2.66 -11.89 7.06
N VAL A 342 3.56 -11.80 6.09
CA VAL A 342 4.89 -11.17 6.27
C VAL A 342 4.90 -9.82 5.56
N VAL A 343 5.15 -8.76 6.31
CA VAL A 343 5.15 -7.38 5.77
C VAL A 343 6.40 -7.09 4.93
N ALA A 344 6.27 -6.17 3.98
CA ALA A 344 7.39 -5.72 3.14
C ALA A 344 8.53 -5.10 3.98
N SER A 345 8.20 -4.45 5.10
CA SER A 345 9.17 -3.99 6.09
C SER A 345 8.55 -3.71 7.48
N LEU A 346 9.41 -3.75 8.51
CA LEU A 346 9.15 -3.27 9.88
C LEU A 346 9.31 -1.74 10.02
N GLY A 347 8.96 -0.99 8.98
CA GLY A 347 8.96 0.47 8.94
C GLY A 347 8.18 0.97 7.72
N SER A 348 7.89 2.27 7.69
CA SER A 348 7.30 2.93 6.51
C SER A 348 8.29 3.96 5.98
N PRO A 349 8.64 3.92 4.68
CA PRO A 349 9.67 4.78 4.10
C PRO A 349 9.36 6.26 4.34
N TRP A 350 10.38 7.02 4.76
CA TRP A 350 10.28 8.43 5.14
C TRP A 350 9.18 8.80 6.14
N GLY A 351 8.79 7.87 7.03
CA GLY A 351 7.73 8.10 8.01
C GLY A 351 7.89 9.41 8.82
N GLN A 352 9.13 9.82 9.10
CA GLN A 352 9.42 11.08 9.81
C GLN A 352 8.82 12.34 9.14
N ALA A 353 8.58 12.30 7.82
CA ALA A 353 8.01 13.41 7.06
C ALA A 353 6.49 13.29 6.85
N VAL A 354 5.88 12.18 7.27
CA VAL A 354 4.45 11.91 7.12
C VAL A 354 3.73 12.24 8.42
N SER A 355 2.74 13.13 8.33
CA SER A 355 1.91 13.54 9.49
C SER A 355 1.14 12.35 10.05
N ALA A 356 1.18 12.19 11.38
CA ALA A 356 0.35 11.26 12.16
C ALA A 356 -0.77 11.98 12.94
N GLY A 357 -0.98 13.27 12.67
CA GLY A 357 -2.04 14.08 13.28
C GLY A 357 -3.06 14.65 12.29
N ASP A 358 -2.98 14.26 11.01
CA ASP A 358 -3.96 14.64 9.99
C ASP A 358 -5.24 13.79 10.10
N ALA A 359 -6.34 14.31 9.54
CA ALA A 359 -7.65 13.66 9.57
C ALA A 359 -8.30 13.56 8.18
N PRO A 360 -7.72 12.82 7.20
CA PRO A 360 -8.31 12.66 5.89
C PRO A 360 -9.72 12.05 5.98
N GLY A 361 -10.70 12.73 5.37
CA GLY A 361 -12.11 12.34 5.48
C GLY A 361 -12.67 12.42 6.91
N GLY A 362 -12.05 13.22 7.79
CA GLY A 362 -12.43 13.35 9.19
C GLY A 362 -12.06 12.16 10.07
N LYS A 363 -11.21 11.24 9.59
CA LYS A 363 -10.76 10.05 10.33
C LYS A 363 -9.25 10.11 10.58
N PRO A 364 -8.74 9.58 11.69
CA PRO A 364 -7.31 9.52 11.94
C PRO A 364 -6.58 8.81 10.80
N VAL A 365 -5.41 9.32 10.43
CA VAL A 365 -4.61 8.77 9.34
C VAL A 365 -4.09 7.38 9.68
N TYR A 366 -4.18 6.46 8.72
CA TYR A 366 -3.43 5.21 8.73
C TYR A 366 -2.34 5.27 7.67
N PHE A 367 -1.11 4.98 8.06
CA PHE A 367 0.04 4.86 7.15
C PHE A 367 0.74 3.52 7.35
N GLY A 368 0.17 2.48 6.75
CA GLY A 368 0.76 1.15 6.69
C GLY A 368 1.97 1.15 5.76
N SER A 369 1.75 1.51 4.49
CA SER A 369 2.80 1.54 3.46
C SER A 369 3.53 0.19 3.45
N TYR A 370 4.80 0.12 3.82
CA TYR A 370 5.56 -1.15 3.79
C TYR A 370 5.23 -2.11 4.95
N ARG A 371 4.37 -1.70 5.90
CA ARG A 371 3.79 -2.60 6.93
C ARG A 371 2.52 -3.33 6.45
N GLU A 372 2.32 -3.35 5.15
CA GLU A 372 1.23 -4.04 4.46
C GLU A 372 1.78 -5.27 3.71
N ILE A 373 0.87 -6.05 3.11
CA ILE A 373 1.21 -7.28 2.42
C ILE A 373 1.12 -7.10 0.90
N PHE A 374 2.27 -7.07 0.26
CA PHE A 374 2.45 -7.15 -1.19
C PHE A 374 2.72 -8.61 -1.56
N ALA A 375 2.05 -9.16 -2.58
CA ALA A 375 2.24 -10.56 -2.92
C ALA A 375 3.66 -10.81 -3.48
N ARG A 376 4.28 -9.80 -4.12
CA ARG A 376 5.69 -9.85 -4.55
C ARG A 376 6.65 -9.89 -3.37
N ASP A 377 6.59 -8.93 -2.44
CA ASP A 377 7.47 -8.94 -1.26
C ASP A 377 7.28 -10.19 -0.39
N LEU A 378 6.05 -10.72 -0.34
CA LEU A 378 5.75 -11.97 0.33
C LEU A 378 6.32 -13.19 -0.42
N TYR A 379 6.33 -13.20 -1.75
CA TYR A 379 7.04 -14.20 -2.55
C TYR A 379 8.55 -14.15 -2.30
N GLU A 380 9.11 -12.94 -2.27
CA GLU A 380 10.52 -12.75 -1.99
C GLU A 380 10.86 -13.24 -0.59
N SER A 381 10.12 -12.82 0.44
CA SER A 381 10.26 -13.32 1.82
C SER A 381 10.09 -14.84 1.92
N PHE A 382 9.09 -15.40 1.23
CA PHE A 382 8.85 -16.84 1.11
C PHE A 382 10.06 -17.58 0.55
N SER A 383 10.66 -17.06 -0.52
CA SER A 383 11.80 -17.71 -1.18
C SER A 383 13.05 -17.71 -0.29
N GLY A 384 13.26 -16.65 0.49
CA GLY A 384 14.31 -16.56 1.51
C GLY A 384 14.10 -17.56 2.65
N LEU A 385 12.89 -17.60 3.21
CA LEU A 385 12.53 -18.56 4.26
C LEU A 385 12.65 -20.01 3.77
N LEU A 386 12.21 -20.29 2.54
CA LEU A 386 12.36 -21.61 1.92
C LEU A 386 13.83 -21.99 1.72
N ALA A 387 14.66 -21.05 1.22
CA ALA A 387 16.10 -21.25 1.08
C ALA A 387 16.80 -21.43 2.44
N ALA A 388 16.27 -20.81 3.49
CA ALA A 388 16.73 -21.01 4.86
C ALA A 388 16.24 -22.31 5.50
N GLY A 389 15.24 -22.97 4.93
CA GLY A 389 14.66 -24.21 5.46
C GLY A 389 13.41 -24.03 6.32
N ASP A 390 12.93 -22.80 6.53
CA ASP A 390 11.66 -22.53 7.22
C ASP A 390 10.46 -22.79 6.29
N ARG A 391 10.14 -24.08 6.13
CA ARG A 391 9.00 -24.54 5.33
C ARG A 391 7.65 -24.29 5.99
N GLU A 392 7.61 -24.09 7.30
CA GLU A 392 6.36 -23.88 8.03
C GLU A 392 5.79 -22.51 7.71
N THR A 393 6.59 -21.46 7.87
CA THR A 393 6.20 -20.09 7.53
C THR A 393 5.91 -19.96 6.05
N ALA A 394 6.76 -20.54 5.20
CA ALA A 394 6.58 -20.54 3.75
C ALA A 394 5.20 -21.13 3.33
N ARG A 395 4.76 -22.23 3.96
CA ARG A 395 3.42 -22.81 3.72
C ARG A 395 2.29 -21.97 4.31
N ALA A 396 2.51 -21.35 5.46
CA ALA A 396 1.53 -20.45 6.08
C ALA A 396 1.26 -19.24 5.16
N SER A 397 2.29 -18.65 4.57
CA SER A 397 2.16 -17.52 3.63
C SER A 397 1.34 -17.87 2.39
N VAL A 398 1.56 -19.05 1.78
CA VAL A 398 0.74 -19.49 0.65
C VAL A 398 -0.73 -19.62 1.02
N ARG A 399 -1.02 -20.24 2.19
CA ARG A 399 -2.40 -20.39 2.64
C ARG A 399 -3.04 -19.06 2.97
N TRP A 400 -2.29 -18.15 3.60
CA TRP A 400 -2.78 -16.82 3.91
C TRP A 400 -3.12 -16.05 2.62
N LEU A 401 -2.23 -16.04 1.63
CA LEU A 401 -2.46 -15.42 0.32
C LEU A 401 -3.80 -15.85 -0.29
N PHE A 402 -3.98 -17.15 -0.50
CA PHE A 402 -5.18 -17.67 -1.15
C PHE A 402 -6.46 -17.54 -0.29
N SER A 403 -6.37 -17.69 1.03
CA SER A 403 -7.55 -17.64 1.90
C SER A 403 -7.97 -16.26 2.38
N ARG A 404 -7.08 -15.25 2.26
CA ARG A 404 -7.28 -13.91 2.82
C ARG A 404 -7.16 -12.79 1.79
N GLN A 405 -6.14 -12.84 0.92
CA GLN A 405 -5.82 -11.72 0.02
C GLN A 405 -6.41 -11.87 -1.38
N GLN A 406 -6.56 -13.11 -1.86
CA GLN A 406 -7.13 -13.38 -3.18
C GLN A 406 -8.54 -12.77 -3.32
N GLN A 407 -8.77 -12.06 -4.42
CA GLN A 407 -10.06 -11.48 -4.77
C GLN A 407 -10.99 -12.53 -5.42
N PRO A 408 -12.32 -12.30 -5.46
CA PRO A 408 -13.27 -13.26 -6.00
C PRO A 408 -13.05 -13.68 -7.46
N ASP A 409 -12.45 -12.81 -8.26
CA ASP A 409 -12.10 -13.06 -9.67
C ASP A 409 -10.79 -13.85 -9.86
N GLY A 410 -10.12 -14.19 -8.76
CA GLY A 410 -8.88 -14.95 -8.73
C GLY A 410 -7.61 -14.09 -8.61
N ARG A 411 -7.69 -12.76 -8.84
CA ARG A 411 -6.52 -11.88 -8.80
C ARG A 411 -6.06 -11.59 -7.38
N PHE A 412 -4.85 -11.06 -7.27
CA PHE A 412 -4.33 -10.47 -6.04
C PHE A 412 -4.30 -8.94 -6.20
N PRO A 413 -4.79 -8.17 -5.21
CA PRO A 413 -4.65 -6.71 -5.24
C PRO A 413 -3.17 -6.35 -5.08
N ARG A 414 -2.75 -5.17 -5.56
CA ARG A 414 -1.38 -4.65 -5.36
C ARG A 414 -0.85 -4.85 -3.94
N ASN A 415 -1.70 -4.60 -2.96
CA ASN A 415 -1.36 -4.73 -1.54
C ASN A 415 -2.62 -4.86 -0.69
N SER A 416 -2.44 -5.43 0.50
CA SER A 416 -3.52 -5.63 1.47
C SER A 416 -3.10 -5.37 2.91
N MET A 417 -4.09 -5.10 3.74
CA MET A 417 -3.99 -5.08 5.19
C MET A 417 -3.69 -6.49 5.75
N LEU A 418 -3.35 -6.62 7.03
CA LEU A 418 -2.98 -7.91 7.64
C LEU A 418 -4.11 -8.98 7.63
N ASN A 419 -5.36 -8.54 7.52
CA ASN A 419 -6.51 -9.44 7.37
C ASN A 419 -6.76 -9.91 5.92
N GLY A 420 -5.96 -9.44 4.95
CA GLY A 420 -6.02 -9.73 3.52
C GLY A 420 -6.95 -8.81 2.73
N LYS A 421 -7.67 -7.91 3.37
CA LYS A 421 -8.52 -6.94 2.66
C LYS A 421 -7.64 -5.88 1.99
N LYS A 422 -8.06 -5.43 0.81
CA LYS A 422 -7.38 -4.41 0.01
C LYS A 422 -7.03 -3.18 0.85
N ALA A 423 -5.77 -2.73 0.76
CA ALA A 423 -5.29 -1.55 1.47
C ALA A 423 -5.86 -0.26 0.85
N PRO A 424 -5.99 0.85 1.61
CA PRO A 424 -6.61 2.09 1.10
C PRO A 424 -5.84 2.75 -0.05
N ASP A 425 -4.53 2.60 -0.08
CA ASP A 425 -3.64 3.12 -1.11
C ASP A 425 -3.49 2.16 -2.30
N SER A 426 -4.15 1.00 -2.26
CA SER A 426 -4.04 -0.02 -3.29
C SER A 426 -4.72 0.41 -4.59
N GLY A 427 -3.90 0.74 -5.59
CA GLY A 427 -4.32 1.12 -6.94
C GLY A 427 -3.65 0.25 -8.00
N GLY A 428 -4.36 0.03 -9.11
CA GLY A 428 -3.86 -0.81 -10.20
C GLY A 428 -3.80 -2.30 -9.87
N ASP A 429 -3.51 -3.09 -10.90
CA ASP A 429 -3.24 -4.53 -10.81
C ASP A 429 -1.79 -4.81 -11.23
N GLN A 430 -1.26 -5.94 -10.79
CA GLN A 430 0.10 -6.41 -11.11
C GLN A 430 0.05 -7.91 -11.39
N LEU A 431 0.42 -8.34 -12.61
CA LEU A 431 0.29 -9.74 -13.00
C LEU A 431 1.31 -10.66 -12.33
N ASP A 432 2.48 -10.15 -11.96
CA ASP A 432 3.46 -10.91 -11.18
C ASP A 432 2.92 -11.25 -9.79
N GLU A 433 2.21 -10.31 -9.14
CA GLU A 433 1.54 -10.54 -7.87
C GLU A 433 0.43 -11.60 -7.92
N SER A 434 -0.18 -11.81 -9.09
CA SER A 434 -1.13 -12.91 -9.31
C SER A 434 -0.47 -14.23 -9.73
N ALA A 435 0.73 -14.16 -10.31
CA ALA A 435 1.48 -15.32 -10.77
C ALA A 435 2.34 -15.97 -9.68
N TYR A 436 3.00 -15.17 -8.83
CA TYR A 436 3.88 -15.67 -7.77
C TYR A 436 3.17 -16.58 -6.76
N PRO A 437 1.95 -16.30 -6.26
CA PRO A 437 1.26 -17.19 -5.33
C PRO A 437 1.05 -18.60 -5.88
N ILE A 438 0.83 -18.73 -7.20
CA ILE A 438 0.70 -20.02 -7.89
C ILE A 438 2.02 -20.79 -7.86
N LEU A 439 3.13 -20.10 -8.17
CA LEU A 439 4.47 -20.67 -8.10
C LEU A 439 4.83 -21.10 -6.67
N MET A 440 4.51 -20.27 -5.68
CA MET A 440 4.73 -20.57 -4.26
C MET A 440 4.00 -21.85 -3.84
N ALA A 441 2.75 -22.07 -4.30
CA ALA A 441 2.01 -23.28 -3.99
C ALA A 441 2.73 -24.56 -4.46
N LEU A 442 3.34 -24.54 -5.64
CA LEU A 442 4.16 -25.64 -6.12
C LEU A 442 5.43 -25.82 -5.29
N GLN A 443 6.19 -24.74 -5.05
CA GLN A 443 7.46 -24.78 -4.33
C GLN A 443 7.32 -25.14 -2.84
N ALA A 444 6.19 -24.78 -2.21
CA ALA A 444 5.85 -25.15 -0.85
C ALA A 444 5.40 -26.62 -0.70
N GLY A 445 5.13 -27.30 -1.81
CA GLY A 445 4.59 -28.65 -1.86
C GLY A 445 3.11 -28.73 -1.48
N LEU A 446 2.32 -27.71 -1.86
CA LEU A 446 0.86 -27.65 -1.70
C LEU A 446 0.13 -28.02 -3.02
N ASP A 447 0.88 -28.47 -4.01
CA ASP A 447 0.44 -28.79 -5.38
C ASP A 447 -0.58 -29.94 -5.49
N ARG A 448 -0.76 -30.74 -4.43
CA ARG A 448 -1.74 -31.85 -4.37
C ARG A 448 -2.93 -31.56 -3.47
N ASP A 449 -3.03 -30.34 -2.93
CA ASP A 449 -4.20 -29.92 -2.18
C ASP A 449 -5.34 -29.61 -3.15
N ARG A 450 -6.25 -30.58 -3.30
CA ARG A 450 -7.37 -30.49 -4.26
C ARG A 450 -8.29 -29.32 -3.95
N THR A 451 -8.55 -29.03 -2.67
CA THR A 451 -9.41 -27.92 -2.24
C THR A 451 -8.75 -26.59 -2.56
N LEU A 452 -7.47 -26.42 -2.22
CA LEU A 452 -6.71 -25.23 -2.57
C LEU A 452 -6.67 -25.03 -4.10
N TYR A 453 -6.55 -26.11 -4.87
CA TYR A 453 -6.60 -26.03 -6.32
C TYR A 453 -7.97 -25.58 -6.84
N THR A 454 -9.05 -26.25 -6.44
CA THR A 454 -10.40 -26.01 -6.99
C THR A 454 -10.95 -24.65 -6.62
N ASP A 455 -10.67 -24.22 -5.39
CA ASP A 455 -11.32 -23.06 -4.79
C ASP A 455 -10.50 -21.78 -4.99
N HIS A 456 -9.19 -21.91 -5.25
CA HIS A 456 -8.26 -20.77 -5.27
C HIS A 456 -7.28 -20.76 -6.46
N ILE A 457 -6.33 -21.71 -6.53
CA ILE A 457 -5.22 -21.67 -7.50
C ILE A 457 -5.73 -21.64 -8.94
N ARG A 458 -6.79 -22.40 -9.23
CA ARG A 458 -7.42 -22.43 -10.56
C ARG A 458 -7.90 -21.03 -11.00
N ALA A 459 -8.56 -20.29 -10.11
CA ALA A 459 -9.06 -18.95 -10.43
C ALA A 459 -7.91 -17.98 -10.69
N ALA A 460 -6.83 -18.03 -9.89
CA ALA A 460 -5.63 -17.21 -10.12
C ALA A 460 -4.97 -17.52 -11.47
N ALA A 461 -4.82 -18.80 -11.82
CA ALA A 461 -4.24 -19.20 -13.10
C ALA A 461 -5.13 -18.84 -14.29
N ASP A 462 -6.44 -19.01 -14.15
CA ASP A 462 -7.44 -18.62 -15.16
C ASP A 462 -7.44 -17.09 -15.37
N PHE A 463 -7.25 -16.30 -14.30
CA PHE A 463 -7.07 -14.84 -14.35
C PHE A 463 -5.82 -14.46 -15.14
N VAL A 464 -4.66 -15.05 -14.85
CA VAL A 464 -3.40 -14.77 -15.58
C VAL A 464 -3.54 -15.12 -17.07
N VAL A 465 -4.21 -16.23 -17.43
CA VAL A 465 -4.46 -16.58 -18.85
C VAL A 465 -5.37 -15.57 -19.57
N ALA A 466 -6.34 -15.00 -18.85
CA ALA A 466 -7.36 -14.14 -19.43
C ALA A 466 -6.84 -12.74 -19.82
N HIS A 467 -5.67 -12.35 -19.32
CA HIS A 467 -5.13 -11.01 -19.52
C HIS A 467 -3.92 -11.00 -20.47
N ASP A 468 -3.78 -9.89 -21.19
CA ASP A 468 -2.61 -9.64 -22.04
C ASP A 468 -1.38 -9.40 -21.15
N PRO A 469 -0.16 -9.83 -21.56
CA PRO A 469 1.08 -9.58 -20.82
C PRO A 469 1.38 -8.11 -20.46
N ALA A 470 0.75 -7.15 -21.13
CA ALA A 470 0.86 -5.73 -20.83
C ALA A 470 -0.16 -5.21 -19.79
N PHE A 471 -1.06 -6.06 -19.29
CA PHE A 471 -2.08 -5.68 -18.31
C PHE A 471 -1.48 -5.40 -16.93
N GLY A 472 -1.92 -4.30 -16.32
CA GLY A 472 -1.44 -3.86 -15.01
C GLY A 472 -0.09 -3.13 -15.08
N SER A 473 0.52 -2.94 -13.92
CA SER A 473 1.84 -2.33 -13.77
C SER A 473 2.93 -3.39 -13.58
N GLU A 474 4.18 -3.03 -13.87
CA GLU A 474 5.33 -3.87 -13.53
C GLU A 474 5.74 -3.75 -12.05
N ARG A 475 6.79 -4.47 -11.65
CA ARG A 475 7.20 -4.65 -10.24
C ARG A 475 7.50 -3.36 -9.46
N TRP A 476 7.78 -2.26 -10.14
CA TRP A 476 7.97 -0.95 -9.51
C TRP A 476 6.68 -0.15 -9.37
N GLU A 477 5.54 -0.72 -9.75
CA GLU A 477 4.18 -0.20 -9.52
C GLU A 477 3.85 1.10 -10.26
N GLU A 478 4.62 1.42 -11.31
CA GLU A 478 4.55 2.74 -11.94
C GLU A 478 4.01 2.67 -13.39
N GLN A 479 4.36 1.62 -14.14
CA GLN A 479 4.17 1.60 -15.58
C GLN A 479 3.54 0.30 -16.07
N GLY A 480 2.52 0.40 -16.93
CA GLY A 480 2.04 -0.76 -17.71
C GLY A 480 2.80 -0.95 -19.02
N GLY A 481 2.69 -2.16 -19.59
CA GLY A 481 3.39 -2.57 -20.81
C GLY A 481 4.02 -3.96 -20.69
N TYR A 482 4.66 -4.43 -21.76
CA TYR A 482 5.32 -5.73 -21.82
C TYR A 482 6.63 -5.67 -21.03
N SER A 483 6.60 -6.07 -19.75
CA SER A 483 7.76 -6.09 -18.86
C SER A 483 8.43 -7.47 -18.86
N PRO A 484 9.75 -7.57 -19.11
CA PRO A 484 10.47 -8.84 -19.01
C PRO A 484 10.45 -9.42 -17.59
N SER A 485 10.35 -8.56 -16.56
CA SER A 485 10.24 -9.01 -15.16
C SER A 485 8.87 -9.66 -14.89
N THR A 486 7.78 -8.97 -15.24
CA THR A 486 6.42 -9.44 -14.97
C THR A 486 6.12 -10.71 -15.78
N ILE A 487 6.50 -10.72 -17.06
CA ILE A 487 6.25 -11.86 -17.94
C ILE A 487 7.06 -13.10 -17.51
N ALA A 488 8.24 -12.92 -16.91
CA ALA A 488 8.97 -14.03 -16.31
C ALA A 488 8.17 -14.70 -15.18
N ALA A 489 7.53 -13.91 -14.31
CA ALA A 489 6.67 -14.39 -13.25
C ALA A 489 5.42 -15.10 -13.80
N GLU A 490 4.76 -14.51 -14.81
CA GLU A 490 3.60 -15.12 -15.48
C GLU A 490 3.94 -16.49 -16.07
N ILE A 491 5.06 -16.60 -16.81
CA ILE A 491 5.52 -17.87 -17.39
C ILE A 491 5.76 -18.90 -16.28
N ALA A 492 6.47 -18.53 -15.22
CA ALA A 492 6.78 -19.43 -14.11
C ALA A 492 5.51 -19.88 -13.35
N GLY A 493 4.60 -18.95 -13.07
CA GLY A 493 3.31 -19.20 -12.45
C GLY A 493 2.42 -20.12 -13.29
N LEU A 494 2.34 -19.91 -14.60
CA LEU A 494 1.53 -20.74 -15.50
C LEU A 494 2.11 -22.13 -15.74
N VAL A 495 3.44 -22.29 -15.80
CA VAL A 495 4.06 -23.62 -15.78
C VAL A 495 3.74 -24.35 -14.47
N ALA A 496 3.84 -23.65 -13.33
CA ALA A 496 3.46 -24.20 -12.04
C ALA A 496 1.97 -24.59 -12.00
N ALA A 497 1.09 -23.73 -12.51
CA ALA A 497 -0.34 -24.00 -12.64
C ALA A 497 -0.60 -25.27 -13.45
N GLY A 498 0.12 -25.46 -14.56
CA GLY A 498 0.00 -26.66 -15.39
C GLY A 498 0.38 -27.94 -14.63
N VAL A 499 1.46 -27.90 -13.85
CA VAL A 499 1.88 -29.03 -12.99
C VAL A 499 0.85 -29.31 -11.91
N ILE A 500 0.35 -28.28 -11.23
CA ILE A 500 -0.67 -28.41 -10.19
C ILE A 500 -1.97 -28.97 -10.78
N ALA A 501 -2.42 -28.46 -11.93
CA ALA A 501 -3.63 -28.91 -12.60
C ALA A 501 -3.57 -30.41 -12.98
N ASP A 502 -2.45 -30.89 -13.53
CA ASP A 502 -2.27 -32.32 -13.82
C ASP A 502 -2.31 -33.17 -12.55
N ARG A 503 -1.62 -32.74 -11.49
CA ARG A 503 -1.60 -33.46 -10.19
C ARG A 503 -2.97 -33.51 -9.53
N ASN A 504 -3.87 -32.61 -9.91
CA ASN A 504 -5.27 -32.57 -9.47
C ASN A 504 -6.26 -33.10 -10.51
N GLY A 505 -5.82 -33.67 -11.64
CA GLY A 505 -6.70 -34.28 -12.63
C GLY A 505 -7.49 -33.31 -13.51
N ASP A 506 -6.96 -32.12 -13.79
CA ASP A 506 -7.50 -31.18 -14.80
C ASP A 506 -6.51 -31.00 -15.97
N PRO A 507 -6.38 -32.01 -16.85
CA PRO A 507 -5.43 -31.96 -17.95
C PRO A 507 -5.82 -30.96 -19.05
N ALA A 508 -7.09 -30.51 -19.10
CA ALA A 508 -7.52 -29.52 -20.08
C ALA A 508 -6.96 -28.14 -19.73
N ARG A 509 -7.16 -27.68 -18.48
CA ARG A 509 -6.52 -26.45 -17.99
C ARG A 509 -5.00 -26.56 -17.99
N ALA A 510 -4.45 -27.72 -17.65
CA ALA A 510 -3.00 -27.91 -17.68
C ALA A 510 -2.39 -27.66 -19.07
N ARG A 511 -3.12 -27.99 -20.14
CA ARG A 511 -2.70 -27.69 -21.52
C ARG A 511 -2.87 -26.22 -21.87
N VAL A 512 -3.95 -25.57 -21.43
CA VAL A 512 -4.14 -24.12 -21.58
C VAL A 512 -3.00 -23.35 -20.92
N TYR A 513 -2.74 -23.57 -19.64
CA TYR A 513 -1.71 -22.87 -18.88
C TYR A 513 -0.33 -23.00 -19.52
N ARG A 514 0.05 -24.22 -19.91
CA ARG A 514 1.35 -24.45 -20.56
C ARG A 514 1.44 -23.87 -21.96
N ALA A 515 0.37 -23.92 -22.76
CA ALA A 515 0.38 -23.33 -24.11
C ALA A 515 0.50 -21.80 -24.05
N THR A 516 -0.17 -21.15 -23.09
CA THR A 516 -0.01 -19.72 -22.80
C THR A 516 1.42 -19.40 -22.37
N ALA A 517 1.95 -20.11 -21.36
CA ALA A 517 3.34 -19.93 -20.90
C ALA A 517 4.37 -20.11 -22.03
N ASP A 518 4.19 -21.12 -22.88
CA ASP A 518 5.07 -21.36 -24.03
C ASP A 518 4.96 -20.27 -25.10
N HIS A 519 3.76 -19.71 -25.31
CA HIS A 519 3.60 -18.57 -26.20
C HIS A 519 4.36 -17.36 -25.66
N PHE A 520 4.18 -17.01 -24.39
CA PHE A 520 4.87 -15.89 -23.76
C PHE A 520 6.40 -16.09 -23.80
N GLN A 521 6.88 -17.29 -23.47
CA GLN A 521 8.32 -17.61 -23.50
C GLN A 521 8.93 -17.46 -24.90
N ARG A 522 8.23 -17.85 -25.96
CA ARG A 522 8.72 -17.69 -27.34
C ARG A 522 8.65 -16.25 -27.83
N SER A 523 7.69 -15.47 -27.33
CA SER A 523 7.44 -14.09 -27.79
C SER A 523 8.23 -13.04 -27.02
N ILE A 524 8.66 -13.32 -25.78
CA ILE A 524 9.17 -12.31 -24.85
C ILE A 524 10.29 -11.45 -25.43
N LYS A 525 11.23 -12.05 -26.15
CA LYS A 525 12.33 -11.29 -26.79
C LYS A 525 11.84 -10.37 -27.90
N GLY A 526 10.84 -10.81 -28.67
CA GLY A 526 10.21 -9.98 -29.71
C GLY A 526 9.48 -8.77 -29.12
N TRP A 527 8.98 -8.87 -27.90
CA TRP A 527 8.31 -7.77 -27.22
C TRP A 527 9.23 -6.84 -26.44
N THR A 528 10.43 -7.28 -26.05
CA THR A 528 11.23 -6.59 -25.02
C THR A 528 12.69 -6.34 -25.38
N VAL A 529 13.23 -6.96 -26.43
CA VAL A 529 14.62 -6.76 -26.87
C VAL A 529 14.67 -5.80 -28.04
N THR A 530 15.20 -4.60 -27.80
CA THR A 530 15.44 -3.62 -28.87
C THR A 530 16.65 -4.00 -29.71
N SER A 531 16.64 -3.60 -30.98
CA SER A 531 17.79 -3.64 -31.89
C SER A 531 18.18 -2.25 -32.42
N THR A 532 17.39 -1.23 -32.09
CA THR A 532 17.54 0.16 -32.59
C THR A 532 17.80 1.18 -31.48
N GLY A 533 17.82 0.75 -30.22
CA GLY A 533 18.04 1.66 -29.10
C GLY A 533 19.45 2.26 -29.03
N PRO A 534 19.61 3.39 -28.31
CA PRO A 534 20.81 4.24 -28.37
C PRO A 534 22.09 3.61 -27.81
N TYR A 535 22.00 2.46 -27.13
CA TYR A 535 23.13 1.83 -26.45
C TYR A 535 23.90 0.82 -27.29
N GLY A 536 23.48 0.64 -28.54
CA GLY A 536 24.07 -0.27 -29.51
C GLY A 536 23.80 -1.74 -29.20
N GLY A 537 23.94 -2.59 -30.22
CA GLY A 537 23.67 -4.02 -30.08
C GLY A 537 22.18 -4.32 -29.81
N ARG A 538 21.91 -5.50 -29.24
CA ARG A 538 20.58 -5.93 -28.80
C ARG A 538 20.55 -5.97 -27.28
N TYR A 539 19.51 -5.42 -26.66
CA TYR A 539 19.36 -5.44 -25.21
C TYR A 539 17.89 -5.37 -24.78
N PHE A 540 17.60 -5.88 -23.59
CA PHE A 540 16.29 -5.77 -22.95
C PHE A 540 16.03 -4.33 -22.51
N LEU A 541 14.82 -3.84 -22.79
CA LEU A 541 14.28 -2.59 -22.25
C LEU A 541 13.66 -2.83 -20.87
N ARG A 542 13.38 -1.76 -20.11
CA ARG A 542 12.53 -1.85 -18.91
C ARG A 542 11.19 -2.51 -19.22
N LEU A 543 10.53 -2.01 -20.25
CA LEU A 543 9.28 -2.53 -20.82
C LEU A 543 9.04 -1.87 -22.17
N THR A 544 8.11 -2.40 -22.95
CA THR A 544 7.55 -1.72 -24.12
C THR A 544 6.08 -1.40 -23.92
N LYS A 545 5.63 -0.26 -24.47
CA LYS A 545 4.23 0.16 -24.32
C LYS A 545 3.26 -0.54 -25.26
N ASN A 546 3.77 -1.07 -26.36
CA ASN A 546 2.99 -1.62 -27.47
C ASN A 546 3.47 -2.99 -27.96
N GLY A 547 4.46 -3.59 -27.29
CA GLY A 547 5.04 -4.88 -27.69
C GLY A 547 5.98 -4.78 -28.89
N ASP A 548 6.32 -3.57 -29.33
CA ASP A 548 7.32 -3.32 -30.38
C ASP A 548 8.53 -2.58 -29.77
N PRO A 549 9.63 -3.29 -29.45
CA PRO A 549 10.79 -2.71 -28.79
C PRO A 549 11.65 -1.81 -29.67
N ASP A 550 11.35 -1.69 -30.97
CA ASP A 550 12.05 -0.79 -31.90
C ASP A 550 11.23 0.45 -32.27
N SER A 551 9.96 0.49 -31.85
CA SER A 551 9.10 1.66 -32.03
C SER A 551 9.50 2.82 -31.11
N GLU A 552 9.32 4.04 -31.61
CA GLU A 552 9.41 5.26 -30.82
C GLU A 552 8.17 5.39 -29.94
N TRP A 553 8.39 5.47 -28.64
CA TRP A 553 7.34 5.75 -27.66
C TRP A 553 7.96 6.48 -26.47
N VAL A 554 7.49 7.70 -26.18
CA VAL A 554 7.97 8.50 -25.05
C VAL A 554 7.01 8.35 -23.87
N TYR A 555 7.55 8.10 -22.68
CA TYR A 555 6.78 8.11 -21.44
C TYR A 555 7.58 8.72 -20.28
N ASN A 556 6.86 9.25 -19.29
CA ASN A 556 7.47 9.78 -18.07
C ASN A 556 7.96 8.66 -17.17
N LEU A 557 9.18 8.78 -16.63
CA LEU A 557 9.78 7.79 -15.74
C LEU A 557 9.20 7.76 -14.32
N GLY A 558 8.26 8.66 -14.00
CA GLY A 558 7.58 8.74 -12.72
C GLY A 558 8.34 9.56 -11.68
N ASN A 559 7.66 9.92 -10.58
CA ASN A 559 8.27 10.49 -9.38
C ASN A 559 9.07 11.79 -9.63
N GLY A 560 8.63 12.61 -10.59
CA GLY A 560 9.30 13.86 -10.97
C GLY A 560 10.54 13.69 -11.86
N SER A 561 10.81 12.46 -12.33
CA SER A 561 11.85 12.17 -13.33
C SER A 561 11.42 12.56 -14.76
N VAL A 562 12.32 12.35 -15.71
CA VAL A 562 12.23 12.84 -17.08
C VAL A 562 11.28 12.02 -17.97
N ASP A 563 10.88 12.62 -19.09
CA ASP A 563 10.29 11.89 -20.21
C ASP A 563 11.39 11.25 -21.06
N ALA A 564 11.24 9.98 -21.41
CA ALA A 564 12.22 9.23 -22.19
C ALA A 564 11.57 8.33 -23.24
N ASP A 565 12.25 8.19 -24.39
CA ASP A 565 11.94 7.15 -25.37
C ASP A 565 12.18 5.77 -24.76
N GLN A 566 11.23 4.84 -24.91
CA GLN A 566 11.29 3.50 -24.31
C GLN A 566 12.59 2.76 -24.63
N ARG A 567 13.18 2.99 -25.80
CA ARG A 567 14.43 2.33 -26.25
C ARG A 567 15.65 2.75 -25.42
N ALA A 568 15.57 3.91 -24.76
CA ALA A 568 16.60 4.44 -23.88
C ALA A 568 16.41 4.04 -22.41
N VAL A 569 15.28 3.43 -22.03
CA VAL A 569 14.98 3.10 -20.63
C VAL A 569 15.42 1.67 -20.32
N VAL A 570 16.37 1.54 -19.40
CA VAL A 570 17.02 0.28 -19.03
C VAL A 570 16.64 -0.10 -17.60
N ASP A 571 16.33 -1.38 -17.37
CA ASP A 571 16.09 -2.02 -16.06
C ASP A 571 16.79 -3.39 -16.07
N ALA A 572 17.21 -3.88 -14.90
CA ALA A 572 17.82 -5.20 -14.76
C ALA A 572 16.80 -6.36 -14.63
N GLY A 573 15.50 -6.08 -14.67
CA GLY A 573 14.39 -7.02 -14.42
C GLY A 573 14.32 -8.18 -15.42
N PHE A 574 14.99 -8.10 -16.57
CA PHE A 574 15.18 -9.27 -17.44
C PHE A 574 15.97 -10.40 -16.76
N LEU A 575 16.68 -10.14 -15.65
CA LEU A 575 17.35 -11.17 -14.88
C LEU A 575 16.36 -12.18 -14.28
N GLU A 576 15.10 -11.80 -14.02
CA GLU A 576 14.06 -12.72 -13.60
C GLU A 576 13.81 -13.84 -14.62
N LEU A 577 14.04 -13.59 -15.92
CA LEU A 577 13.94 -14.63 -16.95
C LEU A 577 14.94 -15.78 -16.71
N THR A 578 16.14 -15.46 -16.23
CA THR A 578 17.13 -16.50 -15.89
C THR A 578 16.85 -17.08 -14.51
N ARG A 579 16.55 -16.21 -13.53
CA ARG A 579 16.30 -16.59 -12.14
C ARG A 579 15.16 -17.59 -12.02
N LEU A 580 14.08 -17.35 -12.77
CA LEU A 580 12.90 -18.22 -12.84
C LEU A 580 13.03 -19.35 -13.88
N GLY A 581 14.19 -19.49 -14.54
CA GLY A 581 14.47 -20.60 -15.46
C GLY A 581 13.72 -20.54 -16.80
N VAL A 582 13.30 -19.35 -17.23
CA VAL A 582 12.64 -19.07 -18.51
C VAL A 582 13.65 -18.99 -19.66
N LEU A 583 14.84 -18.44 -19.39
CA LEU A 583 15.97 -18.36 -20.32
C LEU A 583 17.24 -18.97 -19.70
N PRO A 584 18.17 -19.50 -20.51
CA PRO A 584 19.50 -19.87 -20.04
C PRO A 584 20.25 -18.63 -19.50
N ALA A 585 21.02 -18.80 -18.42
CA ALA A 585 21.80 -17.70 -17.86
C ALA A 585 22.87 -17.14 -18.82
N ASN A 586 23.33 -17.94 -19.78
CA ASN A 586 24.27 -17.55 -20.83
C ASN A 586 23.58 -17.16 -22.15
N ASP A 587 22.28 -16.84 -22.12
CA ASP A 587 21.58 -16.31 -23.28
C ASP A 587 22.30 -15.05 -23.82
N PRO A 588 22.47 -14.91 -25.15
CA PRO A 588 23.25 -13.82 -25.72
C PRO A 588 22.62 -12.43 -25.50
N ASP A 589 21.29 -12.31 -25.53
CA ASP A 589 20.62 -11.03 -25.30
C ASP A 589 20.69 -10.66 -23.80
N VAL A 590 20.58 -11.64 -22.89
CA VAL A 590 20.81 -11.44 -21.45
C VAL A 590 22.24 -10.94 -21.22
N THR A 591 23.24 -11.62 -21.81
CA THR A 591 24.65 -11.26 -21.64
C THR A 591 24.98 -9.87 -22.18
N ALA A 592 24.42 -9.50 -23.34
CA ALA A 592 24.57 -8.17 -23.91
C ALA A 592 23.91 -7.09 -23.01
N SER A 593 22.72 -7.38 -22.48
CA SER A 593 21.96 -6.46 -21.63
C SER A 593 22.67 -6.15 -20.31
N LEU A 594 23.41 -7.12 -19.75
CA LEU A 594 24.22 -6.90 -18.55
C LEU A 594 25.23 -5.75 -18.72
N GLY A 595 25.91 -5.69 -19.88
CA GLY A 595 26.86 -4.61 -20.16
C GLY A 595 26.18 -3.24 -20.35
N VAL A 596 24.95 -3.22 -20.87
CA VAL A 596 24.15 -2.00 -21.00
C VAL A 596 23.70 -1.51 -19.62
N VAL A 597 23.12 -2.39 -18.80
CA VAL A 597 22.73 -2.11 -17.40
C VAL A 597 23.91 -1.55 -16.61
N ASP A 598 25.07 -2.21 -16.67
CA ASP A 598 26.27 -1.81 -15.92
C ASP A 598 26.81 -0.44 -16.37
N ARG A 599 26.56 -0.02 -17.62
CA ARG A 599 26.99 1.28 -18.13
C ARG A 599 25.99 2.39 -17.80
N VAL A 600 24.70 2.08 -17.78
CA VAL A 600 23.63 3.08 -17.67
C VAL A 600 23.29 3.35 -16.20
N ILE A 601 22.92 2.31 -15.46
CA ILE A 601 22.29 2.45 -14.13
C ILE A 601 23.13 1.90 -12.95
N LYS A 602 24.36 1.44 -13.19
CA LYS A 602 25.27 1.06 -12.09
C LYS A 602 26.03 2.28 -11.56
N ARG A 603 26.26 2.33 -10.26
CA ARG A 603 27.25 3.23 -9.64
C ARG A 603 28.15 2.45 -8.68
N ASP A 604 29.42 2.84 -8.61
CA ASP A 604 30.37 2.29 -7.63
C ASP A 604 30.42 3.23 -6.42
N THR A 605 30.27 2.66 -5.23
CA THR A 605 30.34 3.39 -3.96
C THR A 605 31.50 2.86 -3.10
N PRO A 606 31.90 3.55 -2.01
CA PRO A 606 32.93 3.06 -1.10
C PRO A 606 32.63 1.70 -0.45
N THR A 607 31.36 1.28 -0.41
CA THR A 607 30.92 0.01 0.16
C THR A 607 30.63 -1.07 -0.89
N GLY A 608 30.83 -0.74 -2.17
CA GLY A 608 30.64 -1.66 -3.29
C GLY A 608 29.70 -1.09 -4.37
N PRO A 609 29.49 -1.84 -5.46
CA PRO A 609 28.60 -1.44 -6.53
C PRO A 609 27.13 -1.51 -6.10
N GLY A 610 26.30 -0.65 -6.67
CA GLY A 610 24.85 -0.70 -6.61
C GLY A 610 24.23 -0.29 -7.95
N TRP A 611 22.95 -0.57 -8.12
CA TRP A 611 22.20 -0.24 -9.33
C TRP A 611 20.94 0.52 -8.94
N TYR A 612 20.56 1.53 -9.73
CA TYR A 612 19.20 2.08 -9.68
C TYR A 612 18.21 1.06 -10.24
N ARG A 613 16.91 1.26 -9.97
CA ARG A 613 15.86 0.38 -10.51
C ARG A 613 15.87 0.42 -12.03
N TYR A 614 15.81 1.63 -12.58
CA TYR A 614 15.83 1.90 -14.01
C TYR A 614 16.32 3.33 -14.31
N GLY A 615 16.58 3.63 -15.57
CA GLY A 615 16.99 4.97 -16.00
C GLY A 615 17.48 5.03 -17.45
N THR A 616 18.01 6.19 -17.83
CA THR A 616 18.73 6.40 -19.10
C THR A 616 20.19 6.76 -18.86
N SER A 617 20.98 6.88 -19.92
CA SER A 617 22.40 7.24 -19.83
C SER A 617 22.65 8.72 -19.53
N ALA A 618 21.62 9.56 -19.55
CA ALA A 618 21.76 10.96 -19.14
C ALA A 618 21.97 11.03 -17.61
N ALA A 619 22.84 11.91 -17.15
CA ALA A 619 23.12 12.05 -15.72
C ALA A 619 21.86 12.50 -14.96
N GLY A 620 21.53 11.81 -13.86
CA GLY A 620 20.37 12.10 -13.01
C GLY A 620 19.02 11.69 -13.65
N SER A 621 19.03 11.01 -14.80
CA SER A 621 17.81 10.56 -15.48
C SER A 621 17.34 9.17 -15.05
N GLU A 622 17.78 8.73 -13.89
CA GLU A 622 17.31 7.54 -13.22
C GLU A 622 15.91 7.75 -12.64
N ASP A 623 15.38 6.71 -12.00
CA ASP A 623 14.09 6.81 -11.32
C ASP A 623 14.05 7.95 -10.29
N GLY A 624 12.86 8.51 -10.00
CA GLY A 624 12.70 9.64 -9.06
C GLY A 624 12.26 9.24 -7.64
N TYR A 625 12.22 7.95 -7.30
CA TYR A 625 11.71 7.47 -6.01
C TYR A 625 12.83 7.43 -4.98
N GLY A 626 13.14 8.57 -4.38
CA GLY A 626 14.15 8.65 -3.34
C GLY A 626 14.33 10.05 -2.76
N ASP A 627 15.21 10.18 -1.78
CA ASP A 627 15.54 11.47 -1.19
C ASP A 627 16.11 12.42 -2.25
N CYS A 628 15.77 13.71 -2.16
CA CYS A 628 16.12 14.63 -3.21
C CYS A 628 17.64 14.82 -3.39
N TYR A 629 18.11 14.88 -4.63
CA TYR A 629 19.43 15.38 -4.99
C TYR A 629 19.29 16.40 -6.11
N GLU A 630 19.34 17.70 -5.77
CA GLU A 630 19.04 18.81 -6.70
C GLU A 630 19.85 18.85 -8.01
N PRO A 631 21.09 18.31 -8.09
CA PRO A 631 21.77 18.21 -9.37
C PRO A 631 21.08 17.31 -10.39
N ASP A 632 20.19 16.41 -9.96
CA ASP A 632 19.39 15.61 -10.87
C ASP A 632 18.31 16.47 -11.55
N PRO A 633 17.95 16.18 -12.81
CA PRO A 633 16.91 16.87 -13.56
C PRO A 633 15.49 16.55 -13.06
N THR A 634 15.28 16.47 -11.75
CA THR A 634 13.98 16.27 -11.12
C THR A 634 13.51 17.57 -10.46
N ASN A 635 12.20 17.73 -10.28
CA ASN A 635 11.63 18.94 -9.67
C ASN A 635 11.65 18.89 -8.12
N CYS A 636 12.66 18.26 -7.51
CA CYS A 636 12.77 18.15 -6.05
C CYS A 636 13.72 19.21 -5.49
N ALA A 637 13.45 19.67 -4.26
CA ALA A 637 14.36 20.52 -3.49
C ALA A 637 13.92 20.58 -2.00
N PRO A 638 14.82 20.86 -1.05
CA PRO A 638 16.29 20.91 -1.19
C PRO A 638 16.93 19.51 -1.21
N THR A 639 18.23 19.44 -1.49
CA THR A 639 18.99 18.18 -1.38
C THR A 639 18.84 17.55 0.01
N GLY A 640 18.49 16.26 0.03
CA GLY A 640 18.22 15.45 1.21
C GLY A 640 16.78 15.54 1.74
N ALA A 641 15.90 16.26 1.05
CA ALA A 641 14.48 16.29 1.38
C ALA A 641 13.80 14.93 1.11
N PRO A 642 12.92 14.45 2.01
CA PRO A 642 12.18 13.21 1.80
C PRO A 642 11.18 13.24 0.63
N TRP A 643 11.08 12.14 -0.11
CA TRP A 643 10.21 11.97 -1.28
C TRP A 643 8.70 12.23 -1.05
N PRO A 644 8.02 11.71 0.01
CA PRO A 644 6.56 11.71 0.07
C PRO A 644 5.94 13.09 0.27
N SER A 645 6.73 14.10 0.62
CA SER A 645 6.26 15.49 0.76
C SER A 645 5.71 16.07 -0.55
N THR A 646 6.29 15.67 -1.68
CA THR A 646 5.94 16.17 -3.01
C THR A 646 5.68 15.06 -4.04
N ASN A 647 5.92 13.80 -3.67
CA ASN A 647 5.99 12.65 -4.59
C ASN A 647 6.99 12.89 -5.74
N THR A 648 8.03 13.67 -5.47
CA THR A 648 9.14 13.95 -6.39
C THR A 648 10.46 13.82 -5.66
N GLY A 649 11.46 13.25 -6.31
CA GLY A 649 12.75 13.00 -5.66
C GLY A 649 13.82 12.55 -6.65
N SER A 650 14.87 11.97 -6.10
CA SER A 650 15.94 11.30 -6.85
C SER A 650 16.03 9.87 -6.37
N GLY A 651 15.79 8.90 -7.22
CA GLY A 651 16.01 7.50 -6.91
C GLY A 651 17.47 7.24 -6.54
N HIS A 652 17.70 6.21 -5.73
CA HIS A 652 19.04 5.83 -5.30
C HIS A 652 19.34 4.36 -5.58
N LEU A 653 20.53 3.88 -5.22
CA LEU A 653 20.93 2.50 -5.49
C LEU A 653 20.22 1.50 -4.57
N TRP A 654 19.76 0.38 -5.14
CA TRP A 654 19.07 -0.69 -4.41
C TRP A 654 20.02 -1.87 -4.14
N PRO A 655 20.38 -2.19 -2.88
CA PRO A 655 21.25 -3.33 -2.58
C PRO A 655 20.70 -4.66 -3.06
N VAL A 656 19.39 -4.84 -3.08
CA VAL A 656 18.74 -6.07 -3.59
C VAL A 656 19.15 -6.38 -5.03
N LEU A 657 19.37 -5.36 -5.87
CA LEU A 657 19.75 -5.53 -7.28
C LEU A 657 21.20 -6.01 -7.45
N ALA A 658 22.10 -5.67 -6.51
CA ALA A 658 23.42 -6.31 -6.45
C ALA A 658 23.27 -7.81 -6.13
N GLY A 659 22.27 -8.16 -5.32
CA GLY A 659 21.92 -9.54 -5.02
C GLY A 659 21.38 -10.31 -6.23
N GLU A 660 20.44 -9.73 -6.98
CA GLU A 660 19.91 -10.30 -8.24
C GLU A 660 21.04 -10.51 -9.27
N ARG A 661 21.93 -9.51 -9.42
CA ARG A 661 23.15 -9.63 -10.24
C ARG A 661 24.07 -10.75 -9.76
N GLY A 662 24.16 -10.95 -8.44
CA GLY A 662 24.92 -12.03 -7.81
C GLY A 662 24.36 -13.42 -8.12
N GLU A 663 23.04 -13.58 -8.16
CA GLU A 663 22.42 -14.84 -8.57
C GLU A 663 22.71 -15.18 -10.03
N GLN A 664 22.68 -14.19 -10.93
CA GLN A 664 23.15 -14.36 -12.31
C GLN A 664 24.63 -14.79 -12.39
N ALA A 665 25.49 -14.22 -11.53
CA ALA A 665 26.90 -14.63 -11.43
C ALA A 665 27.03 -16.10 -10.96
N VAL A 666 26.25 -16.55 -9.98
CA VAL A 666 26.21 -17.98 -9.57
C VAL A 666 25.83 -18.88 -10.73
N GLN A 667 24.77 -18.53 -11.48
CA GLN A 667 24.27 -19.34 -12.59
C GLN A 667 25.27 -19.48 -13.76
N THR A 668 26.15 -18.50 -13.93
CA THR A 668 27.22 -18.49 -14.95
C THR A 668 28.56 -19.01 -14.43
N GLY A 669 28.62 -19.43 -13.16
CA GLY A 669 29.79 -20.03 -12.53
C GLY A 669 30.74 -19.05 -11.83
N ASP A 670 30.46 -17.74 -11.85
CA ASP A 670 31.24 -16.73 -11.14
C ASP A 670 30.83 -16.60 -9.66
N ARG A 671 31.20 -17.61 -8.88
CA ARG A 671 30.93 -17.64 -7.43
C ARG A 671 31.72 -16.57 -6.66
N ALA A 672 32.86 -16.13 -7.20
CA ALA A 672 33.69 -15.11 -6.57
C ALA A 672 33.04 -13.72 -6.71
N GLY A 673 32.56 -13.37 -7.91
CA GLY A 673 31.79 -12.16 -8.15
C GLY A 673 30.49 -12.14 -7.35
N ALA A 674 29.76 -13.26 -7.31
CA ALA A 674 28.57 -13.40 -6.47
C ALA A 674 28.85 -13.15 -4.98
N ALA A 675 29.94 -13.71 -4.43
CA ALA A 675 30.35 -13.48 -3.04
C ALA A 675 30.79 -12.03 -2.78
N ALA A 676 31.39 -11.36 -3.77
CA ALA A 676 31.74 -9.94 -3.69
C ALA A 676 30.49 -9.06 -3.64
N LEU A 677 29.47 -9.36 -4.46
CA LEU A 677 28.18 -8.65 -4.44
C LEU A 677 27.41 -8.88 -3.14
N LEU A 678 27.41 -10.11 -2.61
CA LEU A 678 26.85 -10.38 -1.27
C LEU A 678 27.57 -9.57 -0.18
N SER A 679 28.89 -9.41 -0.30
CA SER A 679 29.68 -8.59 0.63
C SER A 679 29.32 -7.11 0.50
N ALA A 680 29.09 -6.62 -0.73
CA ALA A 680 28.66 -5.23 -0.99
C ALA A 680 27.29 -4.95 -0.35
N MET A 681 26.29 -5.81 -0.56
CA MET A 681 24.96 -5.68 0.06
C MET A 681 25.05 -5.50 1.58
N ARG A 682 25.96 -6.24 2.23
CA ARG A 682 26.13 -6.20 3.69
C ARG A 682 26.92 -4.98 4.15
N ALA A 683 27.88 -4.51 3.35
CA ALA A 683 28.62 -3.29 3.62
C ALA A 683 27.77 -2.01 3.43
N GLN A 684 26.70 -2.11 2.63
CA GLN A 684 25.70 -1.08 2.38
C GLN A 684 24.68 -0.90 3.52
N THR A 685 24.75 -1.74 4.57
CA THR A 685 23.93 -1.61 5.76
C THR A 685 24.39 -0.43 6.63
N GLY A 686 23.43 0.19 7.33
CA GLY A 686 23.70 1.04 8.48
C GLY A 686 23.61 0.21 9.77
N GLY A 687 24.28 0.66 10.83
CA GLY A 687 24.13 0.07 12.16
C GLY A 687 24.52 -1.41 12.24
N THR A 688 23.55 -2.29 12.48
CA THR A 688 23.79 -3.68 12.92
C THR A 688 23.57 -4.78 11.87
N GLY A 689 23.31 -4.43 10.60
CA GLY A 689 23.09 -5.42 9.52
C GLY A 689 21.68 -5.42 8.91
N LEU A 690 20.94 -4.31 9.06
CA LEU A 690 19.64 -4.13 8.42
C LEU A 690 19.86 -3.63 6.98
N ILE A 691 19.65 -4.51 5.99
CA ILE A 691 19.87 -4.17 4.58
C ILE A 691 18.75 -3.23 4.12
N PRO A 692 19.09 -1.99 3.69
CA PRO A 692 18.08 -1.02 3.31
C PRO A 692 17.49 -1.34 1.94
N GLU A 693 16.36 -0.71 1.66
CA GLU A 693 15.83 -0.60 0.30
C GLU A 693 16.78 0.20 -0.59
N GLN A 694 17.24 1.37 -0.11
CA GLN A 694 18.09 2.27 -0.87
C GLN A 694 19.37 2.69 -0.14
N THR A 695 20.42 2.95 -0.90
CA THR A 695 21.68 3.54 -0.44
C THR A 695 22.08 4.76 -1.23
N TRP A 696 22.58 5.77 -0.52
CA TRP A 696 23.01 7.04 -1.05
C TRP A 696 24.37 6.94 -1.76
N GLU A 697 24.44 7.33 -3.03
CA GLU A 697 25.66 7.31 -3.86
C GLU A 697 26.31 8.69 -4.03
N ASN A 698 25.53 9.74 -3.77
CA ASN A 698 25.89 11.13 -3.98
C ASN A 698 26.82 11.65 -2.87
N PRO A 699 27.40 12.88 -3.00
CA PRO A 699 28.20 13.47 -1.94
C PRO A 699 27.50 13.47 -0.58
N ALA A 700 28.26 13.36 0.51
CA ALA A 700 27.70 13.29 1.85
C ALA A 700 26.88 14.55 2.19
N VAL A 701 25.72 14.35 2.81
CA VAL A 701 24.81 15.41 3.26
C VAL A 701 24.73 15.33 4.78
N PRO A 702 25.00 16.41 5.53
CA PRO A 702 24.88 16.39 6.99
C PRO A 702 23.40 16.35 7.41
N ALA A 703 23.13 15.75 8.56
CA ALA A 703 21.80 15.84 9.16
C ALA A 703 21.45 17.30 9.50
N SER A 704 20.20 17.67 9.26
CA SER A 704 19.67 18.97 9.66
C SER A 704 19.68 19.14 11.19
N PRO A 705 19.70 20.37 11.71
CA PRO A 705 19.56 20.62 13.14
C PRO A 705 18.30 19.98 13.73
N TYR A 706 18.39 19.52 14.98
CA TYR A 706 17.24 19.00 15.71
C TYR A 706 16.07 19.99 15.70
N GLY A 707 14.85 19.50 15.38
CA GLY A 707 13.64 20.31 15.29
C GLY A 707 13.44 21.03 13.94
N ALA A 708 14.29 20.79 12.93
CA ALA A 708 14.02 21.22 11.57
C ALA A 708 12.72 20.60 11.00
N ASP A 709 12.08 21.28 10.04
CA ASP A 709 10.86 20.79 9.40
C ASP A 709 11.13 19.43 8.73
N PRO A 710 10.50 18.35 9.19
CA PRO A 710 10.82 17.00 8.72
C PRO A 710 10.53 16.79 7.24
N ARG A 711 9.70 17.63 6.61
CA ARG A 711 9.38 17.56 5.17
C ARG A 711 10.53 18.00 4.27
N THR A 712 11.51 18.72 4.82
CA THR A 712 12.68 19.25 4.10
C THR A 712 14.01 18.91 4.78
N ALA A 713 13.98 18.35 5.98
CA ALA A 713 15.16 18.04 6.76
C ALA A 713 15.89 16.80 6.21
N SER A 714 17.21 16.94 6.00
CA SER A 714 18.06 15.78 5.78
C SER A 714 18.24 15.01 7.08
N ILE A 715 18.11 13.68 7.03
CA ILE A 715 18.46 12.79 8.13
C ILE A 715 19.95 12.44 8.17
N GLY A 716 20.74 13.01 7.27
CA GLY A 716 22.16 12.73 7.10
C GLY A 716 22.43 11.51 6.22
N PHE A 717 23.29 11.68 5.22
CA PHE A 717 23.62 10.67 4.21
C PHE A 717 25.12 10.58 3.98
N ALA A 718 25.61 9.37 3.72
CA ALA A 718 26.99 9.09 3.37
C ALA A 718 27.06 8.16 2.15
N PRO A 719 28.04 8.36 1.24
CA PRO A 719 28.19 7.51 0.07
C PRO A 719 28.30 6.02 0.43
N GLY A 720 27.47 5.18 -0.19
CA GLY A 720 27.39 3.73 0.04
C GLY A 720 26.70 3.32 1.35
N GLN A 721 25.97 4.21 2.01
CA GLN A 721 25.22 3.96 3.24
C GLN A 721 23.72 4.17 3.02
N PRO A 722 22.82 3.68 3.92
CA PRO A 722 21.38 3.78 3.70
C PRO A 722 20.87 5.22 3.50
N ALA A 723 19.99 5.38 2.51
CA ALA A 723 19.23 6.61 2.26
C ALA A 723 18.06 6.77 3.26
N GLY A 724 17.06 7.61 2.96
CA GLY A 724 15.93 7.92 3.83
C GLY A 724 14.71 6.99 3.68
N SER A 725 14.75 6.09 2.69
CA SER A 725 13.78 5.00 2.58
C SER A 725 13.96 3.96 3.69
N VAL A 726 13.33 2.78 3.57
CA VAL A 726 13.25 1.86 4.68
C VAL A 726 14.54 1.05 4.90
N ALA A 727 14.90 0.82 6.16
CA ALA A 727 15.90 -0.16 6.55
C ALA A 727 15.40 -0.91 7.80
N PRO A 728 15.13 -2.23 7.74
CA PRO A 728 15.43 -3.14 6.65
C PRO A 728 14.33 -3.18 5.57
N LEU A 729 14.65 -3.68 4.38
CA LEU A 729 13.65 -4.18 3.44
C LEU A 729 13.58 -5.72 3.53
N SER A 730 12.40 -6.32 3.73
CA SER A 730 12.24 -7.78 3.83
C SER A 730 12.72 -8.47 2.55
N TRP A 731 12.43 -7.90 1.38
CA TRP A 731 12.95 -8.39 0.09
C TRP A 731 14.49 -8.40 0.06
N ALA A 732 15.17 -7.30 0.42
CA ALA A 732 16.63 -7.25 0.42
C ALA A 732 17.27 -8.23 1.43
N GLN A 733 16.62 -8.43 2.59
CA GLN A 733 17.05 -9.44 3.56
C GLN A 733 16.90 -10.86 3.01
N SER A 734 15.79 -11.14 2.32
CA SER A 734 15.59 -12.41 1.62
C SER A 734 16.65 -12.67 0.56
N GLN A 735 16.98 -11.65 -0.23
CA GLN A 735 18.01 -11.74 -1.26
C GLN A 735 19.39 -12.06 -0.66
N SER A 736 19.73 -11.50 0.50
CA SER A 736 20.96 -11.85 1.25
C SER A 736 20.97 -13.32 1.67
N VAL A 737 19.84 -13.84 2.19
CA VAL A 737 19.69 -15.25 2.58
C VAL A 737 19.85 -16.17 1.37
N ARG A 738 19.12 -15.89 0.29
CA ARG A 738 19.16 -16.66 -0.96
C ARG A 738 20.53 -16.66 -1.60
N LEU A 739 21.15 -15.49 -1.77
CA LEU A 739 22.46 -15.40 -2.40
C LEU A 739 23.54 -16.08 -1.55
N ALA A 740 23.48 -15.99 -0.22
CA ALA A 740 24.41 -16.71 0.66
C ALA A 740 24.29 -18.24 0.46
N ARG A 741 23.06 -18.76 0.38
CA ARG A 741 22.82 -20.18 0.04
C ARG A 741 23.27 -20.51 -1.37
N ALA A 742 22.97 -19.67 -2.36
CA ALA A 742 23.33 -19.89 -3.74
C ALA A 742 24.86 -19.93 -3.94
N VAL A 743 25.59 -19.02 -3.28
CA VAL A 743 27.05 -19.01 -3.27
C VAL A 743 27.61 -20.26 -2.60
N ALA A 744 26.98 -20.78 -1.53
CA ALA A 744 27.41 -22.00 -0.84
C ALA A 744 27.08 -23.29 -1.64
N ASP A 745 25.91 -23.34 -2.26
CA ASP A 745 25.38 -24.51 -2.97
C ASP A 745 25.82 -24.57 -4.44
N GLY A 746 26.28 -23.44 -5.00
CA GLY A 746 26.73 -23.32 -6.39
C GLY A 746 25.60 -23.29 -7.42
N ARG A 747 24.38 -23.03 -6.96
CA ARG A 747 23.15 -22.95 -7.75
C ARG A 747 22.10 -22.18 -6.96
N LEU A 748 21.09 -21.65 -7.64
CA LEU A 748 19.97 -20.98 -6.97
C LEU A 748 19.10 -22.02 -6.23
N PRO A 749 18.85 -21.88 -4.92
CA PRO A 749 18.01 -22.82 -4.17
C PRO A 749 16.52 -22.73 -4.56
N GLU A 750 16.06 -21.56 -4.97
CA GLU A 750 14.67 -21.23 -5.26
C GLU A 750 14.31 -21.25 -6.76
N GLN A 751 15.28 -21.38 -7.67
CA GLN A 751 14.98 -21.47 -9.11
C GLN A 751 14.03 -22.65 -9.39
N PRO A 752 12.88 -22.41 -10.04
CA PRO A 752 11.83 -23.42 -10.18
C PRO A 752 12.23 -24.52 -11.15
N ALA A 753 12.38 -25.73 -10.63
CA ALA A 753 12.89 -26.88 -11.36
C ALA A 753 12.03 -27.24 -12.58
N ASP A 754 10.70 -27.18 -12.48
CA ASP A 754 9.78 -27.51 -13.57
C ASP A 754 9.86 -26.49 -14.73
N VAL A 755 10.06 -25.21 -14.43
CA VAL A 755 10.22 -24.14 -15.44
C VAL A 755 11.56 -24.29 -16.15
N ARG A 756 12.65 -24.41 -15.38
CA ARG A 756 13.99 -24.65 -15.92
C ARG A 756 14.06 -25.95 -16.73
N ALA A 757 13.37 -27.00 -16.28
CA ALA A 757 13.29 -28.24 -17.03
C ALA A 757 12.62 -28.03 -18.39
N ARG A 758 11.55 -27.23 -18.44
CA ARG A 758 10.76 -26.99 -19.65
C ARG A 758 11.48 -26.14 -20.69
N TYR A 759 12.23 -25.10 -20.28
CA TYR A 759 12.75 -24.09 -21.21
C TYR A 759 14.28 -24.06 -21.36
N VAL A 760 15.03 -24.53 -20.36
CA VAL A 760 16.50 -24.44 -20.33
C VAL A 760 17.16 -25.81 -20.45
N THR A 761 16.65 -26.80 -19.71
CA THR A 761 17.22 -28.16 -19.72
C THR A 761 16.80 -28.93 -20.97
N HIS A 762 15.57 -28.71 -21.42
CA HIS A 762 15.05 -29.21 -22.69
C HIS A 762 14.83 -28.06 -23.65
N ALA A 763 14.80 -28.35 -24.95
CA ALA A 763 14.39 -27.36 -25.93
C ALA A 763 12.95 -26.92 -25.68
N PRO A 764 12.63 -25.62 -25.81
CA PRO A 764 11.27 -25.14 -25.71
C PRO A 764 10.32 -25.94 -26.63
N PRO A 765 9.08 -26.21 -26.18
CA PRO A 765 8.05 -26.84 -26.98
C PRO A 765 7.90 -26.20 -28.37
N ALA A 766 7.82 -27.04 -29.41
CA ALA A 766 7.63 -26.58 -30.78
C ALA A 766 6.31 -25.79 -30.91
N ALA A 767 6.35 -24.67 -31.63
CA ALA A 767 5.17 -23.86 -31.90
C ALA A 767 4.25 -24.55 -32.92
N LEU A 768 2.97 -24.68 -32.57
CA LEU A 768 1.92 -25.10 -33.50
C LEU A 768 1.20 -23.87 -34.04
N ALA A 769 0.98 -23.83 -35.36
CA ALA A 769 0.18 -22.78 -35.98
C ALA A 769 -1.28 -22.93 -35.55
N VAL A 770 -1.83 -21.92 -34.88
CA VAL A 770 -3.22 -21.88 -34.44
C VAL A 770 -3.85 -20.57 -34.89
N THR A 771 -5.06 -20.66 -35.41
CA THR A 771 -5.91 -19.49 -35.65
C THR A 771 -7.18 -19.61 -34.81
N LEU A 772 -7.74 -18.47 -34.42
CA LEU A 772 -9.00 -18.40 -33.71
C LEU A 772 -9.81 -17.23 -34.29
N ASP A 773 -11.02 -17.55 -34.73
CA ASP A 773 -12.01 -16.62 -35.23
C ASP A 773 -13.25 -16.65 -34.32
N ALA A 774 -13.71 -15.46 -33.96
CA ALA A 774 -14.81 -15.23 -33.04
C ALA A 774 -15.47 -13.89 -33.37
N PRO A 775 -16.79 -13.74 -33.15
CA PRO A 775 -17.45 -12.45 -33.29
C PRO A 775 -16.87 -11.43 -32.30
N ALA A 776 -16.67 -10.19 -32.73
CA ALA A 776 -16.16 -9.12 -31.85
C ALA A 776 -17.16 -8.78 -30.74
N SER A 777 -18.46 -8.82 -31.04
CA SER A 777 -19.53 -8.61 -30.07
C SER A 777 -20.74 -9.53 -30.32
N VAL A 778 -21.48 -9.83 -29.24
CA VAL A 778 -22.71 -10.64 -29.28
C VAL A 778 -23.75 -10.14 -28.28
N SER A 779 -25.00 -10.47 -28.54
CA SER A 779 -26.15 -10.25 -27.63
C SER A 779 -26.88 -11.57 -27.30
N ALA A 780 -26.19 -12.70 -27.44
CA ALA A 780 -26.72 -14.04 -27.18
C ALA A 780 -25.94 -14.73 -26.05
N ALA A 781 -26.56 -15.74 -25.43
CA ALA A 781 -25.97 -16.52 -24.33
C ALA A 781 -24.71 -17.29 -24.73
N THR A 782 -24.55 -17.55 -26.02
CA THR A 782 -23.42 -18.29 -26.57
C THR A 782 -23.00 -17.72 -27.92
N ALA A 783 -21.73 -17.88 -28.26
CA ALA A 783 -21.18 -17.58 -29.58
C ALA A 783 -20.55 -18.83 -30.22
N ALA A 784 -20.60 -18.92 -31.54
CA ALA A 784 -19.78 -19.89 -32.26
C ALA A 784 -18.36 -19.34 -32.43
N VAL A 785 -17.36 -20.16 -32.17
CA VAL A 785 -15.95 -19.86 -32.45
C VAL A 785 -15.38 -20.96 -33.34
N THR A 786 -14.49 -20.58 -34.25
CA THR A 786 -13.85 -21.51 -35.18
C THR A 786 -12.36 -21.22 -35.28
N GLY A 787 -11.60 -22.15 -35.85
CA GLY A 787 -10.18 -21.92 -36.05
C GLY A 787 -9.50 -23.10 -36.74
N THR A 788 -8.18 -22.98 -36.85
CA THR A 788 -7.33 -24.03 -37.41
C THR A 788 -6.20 -24.40 -36.47
N ALA A 789 -5.80 -25.67 -36.51
CA ALA A 789 -4.64 -26.23 -35.83
C ALA A 789 -4.15 -27.46 -36.62
N PRO A 790 -2.92 -27.97 -36.40
CA PRO A 790 -2.46 -29.18 -37.09
C PRO A 790 -3.44 -30.35 -36.92
N GLY A 791 -3.69 -31.10 -37.99
CA GLY A 791 -4.73 -32.14 -37.98
C GLY A 791 -4.56 -33.17 -36.86
N GLY A 792 -5.64 -33.48 -36.15
CA GLY A 792 -5.62 -34.39 -35.00
C GLY A 792 -5.16 -33.79 -33.67
N SER A 793 -4.71 -32.53 -33.64
CA SER A 793 -4.36 -31.82 -32.40
C SER A 793 -5.54 -31.78 -31.44
N GLN A 794 -5.24 -31.90 -30.15
CA GLN A 794 -6.18 -31.58 -29.08
C GLN A 794 -6.24 -30.06 -28.93
N VAL A 795 -7.42 -29.46 -28.98
CA VAL A 795 -7.63 -28.01 -28.80
C VAL A 795 -8.50 -27.80 -27.57
N ASP A 796 -8.00 -27.05 -26.60
CA ASP A 796 -8.74 -26.65 -25.40
C ASP A 796 -9.01 -25.15 -25.45
N LEU A 797 -10.27 -24.78 -25.34
CA LEU A 797 -10.77 -23.41 -25.38
C LEU A 797 -11.11 -22.99 -23.95
N ALA A 798 -10.26 -22.17 -23.32
CA ALA A 798 -10.59 -21.49 -22.08
C ALA A 798 -11.37 -20.21 -22.41
N VAL A 799 -12.54 -20.06 -21.82
CA VAL A 799 -13.44 -18.92 -22.02
C VAL A 799 -13.59 -18.26 -20.66
N SER A 800 -12.81 -17.20 -20.45
CA SER A 800 -12.74 -16.44 -19.20
C SER A 800 -13.53 -15.15 -19.35
N ASN A 801 -14.55 -14.96 -18.52
CA ASN A 801 -15.23 -13.69 -18.40
C ASN A 801 -14.46 -12.82 -17.39
N THR A 802 -13.79 -11.77 -17.86
CA THR A 802 -12.87 -10.95 -17.05
C THR A 802 -13.60 -10.13 -15.98
N ASP A 803 -14.90 -9.94 -16.14
CA ASP A 803 -15.70 -9.06 -15.28
C ASP A 803 -16.27 -9.83 -14.08
N SER A 804 -16.62 -11.10 -14.29
CA SER A 804 -17.09 -12.02 -13.24
C SER A 804 -15.99 -12.94 -12.70
N GLY A 805 -14.84 -13.03 -13.37
CA GLY A 805 -13.76 -13.97 -13.06
C GLY A 805 -14.10 -15.45 -13.31
N THR A 806 -15.17 -15.73 -14.06
CA THR A 806 -15.60 -17.11 -14.33
C THR A 806 -14.95 -17.67 -15.59
N THR A 807 -14.46 -18.91 -15.51
CA THR A 807 -13.81 -19.58 -16.65
C THR A 807 -14.39 -20.96 -16.91
N SER A 808 -14.77 -21.20 -18.17
CA SER A 808 -15.14 -22.52 -18.68
C SER A 808 -14.07 -23.04 -19.65
N VAL A 809 -13.86 -24.36 -19.70
CA VAL A 809 -12.91 -24.98 -20.64
C VAL A 809 -13.63 -26.03 -21.47
N LEU A 810 -13.54 -25.91 -22.79
CA LEU A 810 -14.10 -26.85 -23.75
C LEU A 810 -12.97 -27.54 -24.53
N SER A 811 -13.07 -28.86 -24.69
CA SER A 811 -12.08 -29.64 -25.42
C SER A 811 -12.66 -30.14 -26.75
N VAL A 812 -11.97 -29.85 -27.85
CA VAL A 812 -12.29 -30.35 -29.20
C VAL A 812 -11.05 -30.96 -29.85
N ARG A 813 -11.22 -31.70 -30.94
CA ARG A 813 -10.10 -32.16 -31.78
C ARG A 813 -10.16 -31.48 -33.12
N ALA A 814 -9.01 -31.01 -33.59
CA ALA A 814 -8.87 -30.55 -34.96
C ALA A 814 -9.14 -31.73 -35.93
N SER A 815 -9.96 -31.50 -36.94
CA SER A 815 -10.24 -32.46 -38.00
C SER A 815 -8.97 -32.83 -38.78
N ALA A 816 -9.06 -33.81 -39.68
CA ALA A 816 -7.93 -34.19 -40.53
C ALA A 816 -7.45 -33.05 -41.44
N ASP A 817 -8.35 -32.16 -41.88
CA ASP A 817 -8.04 -30.92 -42.60
C ASP A 817 -7.65 -29.74 -41.69
N GLY A 818 -7.50 -29.99 -40.38
CA GLY A 818 -6.96 -29.02 -39.43
C GLY A 818 -7.94 -27.96 -38.94
N LYS A 819 -9.26 -28.18 -39.05
CA LYS A 819 -10.29 -27.25 -38.58
C LYS A 819 -10.86 -27.67 -37.24
N PHE A 820 -11.26 -26.69 -36.44
CA PHE A 820 -12.06 -26.93 -35.23
C PHE A 820 -13.14 -25.85 -35.09
N GLY A 821 -14.17 -26.16 -34.31
CA GLY A 821 -15.22 -25.23 -33.94
C GLY A 821 -15.90 -25.64 -32.65
N ALA A 822 -16.40 -24.67 -31.91
CA ALA A 822 -17.13 -24.87 -30.66
C ALA A 822 -18.16 -23.76 -30.44
N THR A 823 -19.12 -24.03 -29.58
CA THR A 823 -20.04 -23.02 -29.05
C THR A 823 -19.58 -22.67 -27.63
N VAL A 824 -19.23 -21.42 -27.40
CA VAL A 824 -18.70 -20.92 -26.13
C VAL A 824 -19.75 -20.07 -25.40
N PRO A 825 -19.78 -20.09 -24.05
CA PRO A 825 -20.64 -19.21 -23.30
C PRO A 825 -20.18 -17.75 -23.44
N THR A 826 -21.15 -16.83 -23.49
CA THR A 826 -20.91 -15.39 -23.57
C THR A 826 -21.81 -14.66 -22.59
N PRO A 827 -21.65 -14.87 -21.27
CA PRO A 827 -22.31 -14.03 -20.27
C PRO A 827 -21.95 -12.56 -20.50
N LEU A 828 -22.80 -11.66 -20.01
CA LEU A 828 -22.53 -10.22 -19.98
C LEU A 828 -21.08 -9.98 -19.55
N GLY A 829 -20.32 -9.24 -20.36
CA GLY A 829 -18.92 -9.03 -20.05
C GLY A 829 -17.98 -9.07 -21.25
N ALA A 830 -16.73 -8.75 -21.00
CA ALA A 830 -15.63 -9.19 -21.87
C ALA A 830 -15.37 -10.69 -21.63
N ASN A 831 -15.50 -11.49 -22.70
CA ASN A 831 -15.26 -12.93 -22.66
C ASN A 831 -14.01 -13.25 -23.49
N VAL A 832 -12.91 -13.53 -22.82
CA VAL A 832 -11.62 -13.86 -23.44
C VAL A 832 -11.59 -15.35 -23.74
N VAL A 833 -11.52 -15.68 -25.03
CA VAL A 833 -11.39 -17.05 -25.54
C VAL A 833 -9.94 -17.32 -25.88
N THR A 834 -9.28 -18.18 -25.09
CA THR A 834 -7.92 -18.65 -25.32
C THR A 834 -7.96 -20.07 -25.88
N ALA A 835 -7.45 -20.25 -27.10
CA ALA A 835 -7.30 -21.55 -27.75
C ALA A 835 -5.88 -22.10 -27.55
N ALA A 836 -5.79 -23.25 -26.88
CA ALA A 836 -4.56 -23.98 -26.68
C ALA A 836 -4.57 -25.28 -27.50
N ALA A 837 -3.72 -25.37 -28.52
CA ALA A 837 -3.55 -26.60 -29.30
C ALA A 837 -2.36 -27.41 -28.79
N THR A 838 -2.48 -28.73 -28.75
CA THR A 838 -1.39 -29.65 -28.38
C THR A 838 -1.32 -30.85 -29.33
N ALA A 839 -0.09 -31.18 -29.74
CA ALA A 839 0.23 -32.34 -30.55
C ALA A 839 1.62 -32.85 -30.16
N GLY A 840 1.69 -34.04 -29.54
CA GLY A 840 2.91 -34.51 -28.90
C GLY A 840 3.37 -33.53 -27.81
N SER A 841 4.61 -33.05 -27.91
CA SER A 841 5.14 -31.99 -27.02
C SER A 841 4.90 -30.57 -27.55
N GLY A 842 4.40 -30.39 -28.78
CA GLY A 842 4.18 -29.07 -29.38
C GLY A 842 2.95 -28.38 -28.82
N THR A 843 3.01 -27.05 -28.74
CA THR A 843 1.93 -26.18 -28.22
C THR A 843 1.64 -25.02 -29.17
N GLY A 844 0.36 -24.67 -29.31
CA GLY A 844 -0.09 -23.51 -30.07
C GLY A 844 -1.07 -22.67 -29.25
N TYR A 845 -1.11 -21.37 -29.55
CA TYR A 845 -1.87 -20.38 -28.80
C TYR A 845 -2.53 -19.39 -29.77
N ALA A 846 -3.79 -19.05 -29.51
CA ALA A 846 -4.47 -17.90 -30.09
C ALA A 846 -5.50 -17.38 -29.09
N GLN A 847 -5.76 -16.08 -29.07
CA GLN A 847 -6.73 -15.48 -28.15
C GLN A 847 -7.59 -14.42 -28.86
N LYS A 848 -8.86 -14.34 -28.48
CA LYS A 848 -9.83 -13.36 -28.95
C LYS A 848 -10.76 -12.95 -27.82
N THR A 849 -11.16 -11.69 -27.80
CA THR A 849 -12.16 -11.18 -26.85
C THR A 849 -13.50 -11.03 -27.56
N ILE A 850 -14.56 -11.55 -26.94
CA ILE A 850 -15.94 -11.36 -27.36
C ILE A 850 -16.62 -10.44 -26.34
N SER A 851 -16.97 -9.22 -26.76
CA SER A 851 -17.80 -8.34 -25.93
C SER A 851 -19.24 -8.82 -25.95
N SER A 852 -19.76 -9.29 -24.82
CA SER A 852 -21.14 -9.73 -24.70
C SER A 852 -22.00 -8.72 -23.97
N ASP A 853 -23.11 -8.41 -24.61
CA ASP A 853 -24.20 -7.60 -24.08
C ASP A 853 -25.38 -8.44 -23.57
N PHE A 854 -25.19 -9.76 -23.56
CA PHE A 854 -26.24 -10.69 -23.20
C PHE A 854 -26.51 -10.65 -21.70
N VAL A 855 -27.67 -10.10 -21.32
CA VAL A 855 -28.23 -10.21 -19.98
C VAL A 855 -29.37 -11.22 -20.01
N SER A 856 -29.25 -12.29 -19.22
CA SER A 856 -30.37 -13.21 -18.99
C SER A 856 -31.29 -12.64 -17.92
N GLY A 857 -32.60 -12.66 -18.14
CA GLY A 857 -33.55 -12.23 -17.10
C GLY A 857 -34.90 -11.77 -17.63
N THR A 858 -35.76 -11.33 -16.72
CA THR A 858 -37.03 -10.69 -17.03
C THR A 858 -36.85 -9.18 -16.99
N VAL A 859 -37.12 -8.49 -18.11
CA VAL A 859 -37.09 -7.02 -18.15
C VAL A 859 -38.30 -6.48 -17.37
N LEU A 860 -38.03 -5.77 -16.28
CA LEU A 860 -39.03 -5.13 -15.42
C LEU A 860 -39.36 -3.71 -15.89
N LEU A 861 -38.34 -2.98 -16.35
CA LEU A 861 -38.48 -1.65 -16.95
C LEU A 861 -37.62 -1.58 -18.21
N ASP A 862 -38.16 -0.95 -19.24
CA ASP A 862 -37.47 -0.65 -20.48
C ASP A 862 -37.97 0.71 -20.99
N ALA A 863 -37.18 1.75 -20.74
CA ALA A 863 -37.51 3.12 -21.06
C ALA A 863 -36.52 3.66 -22.10
N ALA A 864 -37.03 4.30 -23.15
CA ALA A 864 -36.20 5.03 -24.10
C ALA A 864 -36.05 6.49 -23.65
N ASP A 865 -34.93 7.10 -23.99
CA ASP A 865 -34.65 8.52 -23.83
C ASP A 865 -34.46 9.16 -25.23
N PRO A 866 -34.89 10.41 -25.47
CA PRO A 866 -34.73 11.06 -26.77
C PRO A 866 -33.26 11.35 -27.12
N ASP A 867 -32.83 11.03 -28.34
CA ASP A 867 -31.51 11.45 -28.81
C ASP A 867 -31.36 12.99 -28.85
N GLY A 868 -30.20 13.49 -28.42
CA GLY A 868 -29.77 14.89 -28.59
C GLY A 868 -30.35 15.87 -27.57
N ASP A 869 -30.81 15.38 -26.43
CA ASP A 869 -31.26 16.19 -25.28
C ASP A 869 -30.17 16.33 -24.19
N ASP A 870 -28.93 15.97 -24.50
CA ASP A 870 -27.70 16.19 -23.72
C ASP A 870 -27.30 17.67 -23.63
N ASN A 871 -28.25 18.50 -23.21
CA ASN A 871 -28.12 19.95 -23.08
C ASN A 871 -28.94 20.50 -21.89
N GLY A 872 -29.29 19.63 -20.93
CA GLY A 872 -29.97 19.95 -19.69
C GLY A 872 -31.29 20.70 -19.94
N PRO A 873 -31.45 21.95 -19.47
CA PRO A 873 -32.64 22.77 -19.73
C PRO A 873 -32.75 23.27 -21.19
N GLY A 874 -32.01 22.69 -22.14
CA GLY A 874 -31.98 23.11 -23.55
C GLY A 874 -30.85 24.08 -23.92
N THR A 875 -29.94 24.37 -22.99
CA THR A 875 -28.90 25.41 -23.21
C THR A 875 -27.48 24.98 -22.90
N TYR A 876 -27.28 23.86 -22.19
CA TYR A 876 -25.95 23.45 -21.77
C TYR A 876 -25.04 23.11 -22.94
N THR A 877 -23.74 23.32 -22.73
CA THR A 877 -22.71 23.07 -23.74
C THR A 877 -21.58 22.24 -23.14
N TYR A 878 -21.08 21.31 -23.95
CA TYR A 878 -19.97 20.42 -23.60
C TYR A 878 -18.67 21.21 -23.35
N PRO A 879 -17.74 20.66 -22.54
CA PRO A 879 -16.40 21.22 -22.42
C PRO A 879 -15.69 21.19 -23.79
N THR A 880 -14.75 22.11 -23.99
CA THR A 880 -14.10 22.33 -25.29
C THR A 880 -12.86 21.47 -25.53
N ALA A 881 -12.37 20.74 -24.52
CA ALA A 881 -11.27 19.79 -24.70
C ALA A 881 -11.69 18.61 -25.61
N GLY A 882 -10.75 18.13 -26.43
CA GLY A 882 -11.00 17.07 -27.42
C GLY A 882 -11.36 15.71 -26.82
N ASP A 883 -11.17 15.52 -25.51
CA ASP A 883 -11.50 14.31 -24.76
C ASP A 883 -13.02 14.10 -24.59
N PHE A 884 -13.83 15.15 -24.73
CA PHE A 884 -15.29 15.09 -24.56
C PHE A 884 -15.98 14.95 -25.91
N HIS A 885 -16.47 13.74 -26.18
CA HIS A 885 -17.14 13.40 -27.44
C HIS A 885 -18.63 13.76 -27.39
N ALA A 886 -19.19 14.21 -28.52
CA ALA A 886 -20.61 14.54 -28.62
C ALA A 886 -21.47 13.28 -28.40
N GLY A 887 -22.40 13.35 -27.45
CA GLY A 887 -23.22 12.20 -27.04
C GLY A 887 -22.69 11.42 -25.84
N ALA A 888 -21.58 11.87 -25.24
CA ALA A 888 -21.06 11.27 -24.00
C ALA A 888 -22.02 11.43 -22.81
N PHE A 889 -22.91 12.41 -22.84
CA PHE A 889 -23.90 12.71 -21.81
C PHE A 889 -25.34 12.60 -22.31
N ASP A 890 -25.58 11.79 -23.34
CA ASP A 890 -26.86 11.61 -24.03
C ASP A 890 -27.35 10.19 -23.78
N LEU A 891 -28.26 10.03 -22.82
CA LEU A 891 -28.96 8.79 -22.53
C LEU A 891 -29.82 8.45 -23.74
N GLN A 892 -29.90 7.15 -24.07
CA GLN A 892 -30.79 6.65 -25.13
C GLN A 892 -31.79 5.64 -24.59
N ARG A 893 -31.43 4.95 -23.51
CA ARG A 893 -32.23 3.85 -22.98
C ARG A 893 -31.83 3.52 -21.55
N PHE A 894 -32.82 3.18 -20.74
CA PHE A 894 -32.62 2.60 -19.41
C PHE A 894 -33.42 1.32 -19.25
N GLN A 895 -32.78 0.26 -18.73
CA GLN A 895 -33.44 -1.01 -18.45
C GLN A 895 -33.20 -1.45 -17.00
N VAL A 896 -34.23 -2.07 -16.41
CA VAL A 896 -34.14 -2.80 -15.13
C VAL A 896 -34.49 -4.25 -15.42
N ILE A 897 -33.56 -5.16 -15.14
CA ILE A 897 -33.68 -6.56 -15.51
C ILE A 897 -33.53 -7.42 -14.25
N ASP A 898 -34.53 -8.25 -14.00
CA ASP A 898 -34.47 -9.33 -13.02
C ASP A 898 -33.63 -10.49 -13.57
N ALA A 899 -32.41 -10.62 -13.08
CA ALA A 899 -31.46 -11.66 -13.47
C ALA A 899 -31.33 -12.78 -12.42
N GLY A 900 -32.42 -13.13 -11.72
CA GLY A 900 -32.44 -14.19 -10.71
C GLY A 900 -31.99 -13.70 -9.33
N PRO A 901 -30.80 -14.05 -8.80
CA PRO A 901 -30.32 -13.51 -7.52
C PRO A 901 -29.88 -12.04 -7.61
N ASN A 902 -29.67 -11.51 -8.83
CA ASN A 902 -29.22 -10.14 -9.07
C ASN A 902 -30.28 -9.33 -9.82
N LEU A 903 -30.20 -8.01 -9.68
CA LEU A 903 -30.82 -7.03 -10.58
C LEU A 903 -29.74 -6.41 -11.44
N VAL A 904 -30.05 -6.23 -12.72
CA VAL A 904 -29.17 -5.59 -13.68
C VAL A 904 -29.83 -4.31 -14.17
N PHE A 905 -29.14 -3.19 -14.00
CA PHE A 905 -29.52 -1.89 -14.54
C PHE A 905 -28.66 -1.60 -15.76
N ARG A 906 -29.23 -1.14 -16.86
CA ARG A 906 -28.47 -0.79 -18.07
C ARG A 906 -28.84 0.60 -18.51
N ALA A 907 -27.88 1.51 -18.58
CA ALA A 907 -28.03 2.81 -19.21
C ALA A 907 -27.25 2.80 -20.54
N GLN A 908 -27.94 2.98 -21.65
CA GLN A 908 -27.31 3.20 -22.95
C GLN A 908 -27.07 4.69 -23.13
N VAL A 909 -25.89 5.07 -23.61
CA VAL A 909 -25.60 6.44 -24.06
C VAL A 909 -25.30 6.48 -25.55
N ARG A 910 -25.40 7.66 -26.16
CA ARG A 910 -25.19 7.81 -27.61
C ARG A 910 -23.73 7.62 -28.01
N ASP A 911 -22.78 8.03 -27.17
CA ASP A 911 -21.36 7.78 -27.32
C ASP A 911 -20.72 7.38 -25.97
N LEU A 912 -19.98 6.28 -25.95
CA LEU A 912 -19.25 5.81 -24.76
C LEU A 912 -17.76 5.63 -25.11
N SER A 913 -17.24 6.51 -25.98
CA SER A 913 -15.83 6.51 -26.33
C SER A 913 -15.00 6.89 -25.09
N PRO A 914 -13.82 6.26 -24.89
CA PRO A 914 -13.04 6.52 -23.68
C PRO A 914 -12.63 7.98 -23.52
N THR A 915 -12.92 8.55 -22.35
CA THR A 915 -12.42 9.85 -21.89
C THR A 915 -11.39 9.58 -20.81
N PHE A 916 -10.22 10.23 -20.88
CA PHE A 916 -9.09 9.98 -19.95
C PHE A 916 -8.75 8.48 -19.77
N GLY A 917 -8.83 7.70 -20.85
CA GLY A 917 -8.50 6.26 -20.85
C GLY A 917 -9.59 5.32 -20.33
N SER A 918 -10.78 5.82 -19.97
CA SER A 918 -11.89 5.00 -19.47
C SER A 918 -13.18 5.23 -20.28
N PRO A 919 -13.91 4.17 -20.69
CA PRO A 919 -15.27 4.30 -21.24
C PRO A 919 -16.26 4.98 -20.27
N LEU A 920 -15.96 5.03 -18.96
CA LEU A 920 -16.72 5.76 -17.94
C LEU A 920 -16.01 7.02 -17.46
N GLY A 921 -15.04 7.52 -18.23
CA GLY A 921 -14.22 8.64 -17.80
C GLY A 921 -14.91 9.99 -17.86
N ALA A 922 -15.99 10.12 -18.64
CA ALA A 922 -16.77 11.35 -18.69
C ALA A 922 -17.98 11.30 -17.75
N GLN A 923 -18.62 10.14 -17.63
CA GLN A 923 -19.96 9.96 -17.05
C GLN A 923 -19.92 9.78 -15.53
N LEU A 924 -20.86 10.45 -14.85
CA LEU A 924 -21.24 10.21 -13.47
C LEU A 924 -22.73 9.86 -13.45
N LEU A 925 -23.02 8.55 -13.47
CA LEU A 925 -24.38 8.02 -13.54
C LEU A 925 -24.94 7.83 -12.13
N THR A 926 -26.11 8.41 -11.86
CA THR A 926 -26.84 8.21 -10.60
C THR A 926 -28.22 7.60 -10.87
N ILE A 927 -28.52 6.47 -10.23
CA ILE A 927 -29.81 5.77 -10.31
C ILE A 927 -30.47 5.85 -8.94
N TYR A 928 -31.66 6.44 -8.88
CA TYR A 928 -32.49 6.55 -7.69
C TYR A 928 -33.67 5.61 -7.83
N ALA A 929 -33.93 4.78 -6.82
CA ALA A 929 -35.06 3.87 -6.82
C ALA A 929 -36.00 4.17 -5.66
N HIS A 930 -37.28 4.35 -5.98
CA HIS A 930 -38.37 4.45 -5.03
C HIS A 930 -38.95 3.05 -4.80
N ASP A 931 -38.88 2.58 -3.55
CA ASP A 931 -39.65 1.42 -3.09
C ASP A 931 -40.90 1.92 -2.36
N PRO A 932 -42.11 1.67 -2.86
CA PRO A 932 -43.35 2.12 -2.24
C PRO A 932 -43.61 1.50 -0.85
N ALA A 933 -42.90 0.43 -0.49
CA ALA A 933 -42.97 -0.17 0.83
C ALA A 933 -41.93 0.39 1.83
N ALA A 934 -41.00 1.26 1.38
CA ALA A 934 -39.97 1.79 2.24
C ALA A 934 -40.54 2.79 3.26
N THR A 935 -40.08 2.68 4.51
CA THR A 935 -40.47 3.57 5.61
C THR A 935 -39.57 4.80 5.75
N ALA A 936 -38.39 4.78 5.11
CA ALA A 936 -37.45 5.90 5.05
C ALA A 936 -37.09 6.17 3.58
N THR A 937 -37.26 7.42 3.17
CA THR A 937 -37.01 7.91 1.81
C THR A 937 -36.31 9.26 1.85
N SER A 938 -35.62 9.61 0.77
CA SER A 938 -34.94 10.90 0.60
C SER A 938 -35.25 11.49 -0.77
N THR A 939 -35.20 12.81 -0.89
CA THR A 939 -35.25 13.52 -2.19
C THR A 939 -33.90 14.12 -2.55
N ALA A 940 -32.90 13.99 -1.69
CA ALA A 940 -31.62 14.65 -1.86
C ALA A 940 -30.78 14.00 -2.96
N ALA A 941 -30.08 14.84 -3.73
CA ALA A 941 -28.94 14.40 -4.53
C ALA A 941 -27.75 14.02 -3.62
N PRO A 942 -26.72 13.34 -4.14
CA PRO A 942 -25.49 13.00 -3.40
C PRO A 942 -24.84 14.16 -2.68
N PHE A 943 -24.85 15.34 -3.30
CA PHE A 943 -24.35 16.57 -2.70
C PHE A 943 -25.33 17.71 -2.98
N PRO A 944 -25.60 18.60 -2.01
CA PRO A 944 -26.44 19.77 -2.24
C PRO A 944 -25.95 20.67 -3.38
N THR A 945 -24.64 20.70 -3.63
CA THR A 945 -24.00 21.47 -4.71
C THR A 945 -24.30 20.95 -6.12
N ARG A 946 -24.95 19.77 -6.25
CA ARG A 946 -25.49 19.31 -7.55
C ARG A 946 -26.78 20.03 -7.94
N ALA A 947 -27.40 20.78 -7.04
CA ALA A 947 -28.50 21.71 -7.29
C ALA A 947 -29.75 21.11 -7.98
N TYR A 948 -30.04 19.84 -7.72
CA TYR A 948 -31.33 19.20 -8.04
C TYR A 948 -31.80 18.32 -6.88
N SER A 949 -33.07 17.93 -6.92
CA SER A 949 -33.68 16.94 -6.05
C SER A 949 -34.47 15.91 -6.85
N ILE A 950 -34.89 14.82 -6.22
CA ILE A 950 -35.87 13.90 -6.77
C ILE A 950 -37.26 14.34 -6.32
N ALA A 951 -38.24 14.28 -7.22
CA ALA A 951 -39.60 14.70 -6.94
C ALA A 951 -40.19 13.95 -5.74
N ALA A 952 -41.02 14.61 -4.93
CA ALA A 952 -41.47 14.09 -3.64
C ALA A 952 -42.24 12.76 -3.74
N GLN A 953 -43.02 12.57 -4.82
CA GLN A 953 -43.72 11.30 -5.05
C GLN A 953 -42.79 10.14 -5.45
N ASP A 954 -41.56 10.45 -5.84
CA ASP A 954 -40.52 9.51 -6.28
C ASP A 954 -39.35 9.48 -5.27
N ALA A 955 -39.57 9.94 -4.03
CA ALA A 955 -38.54 9.99 -3.00
C ALA A 955 -37.88 8.62 -2.82
N TRP A 956 -36.57 8.56 -3.03
CA TRP A 956 -35.85 7.30 -3.21
C TRP A 956 -35.53 6.64 -1.86
N SER A 957 -35.55 5.32 -1.85
CA SER A 957 -35.12 4.49 -0.72
C SER A 957 -33.73 3.89 -0.95
N ARG A 958 -33.30 3.80 -2.22
CA ARG A 958 -31.99 3.30 -2.65
C ARG A 958 -31.39 4.25 -3.69
N ARG A 959 -30.08 4.45 -3.63
CA ARG A 959 -29.32 5.21 -4.64
C ARG A 959 -28.07 4.46 -5.03
N ILE A 960 -27.86 4.34 -6.34
CA ILE A 960 -26.62 3.84 -6.95
C ILE A 960 -25.89 5.03 -7.58
N GLU A 961 -24.58 5.13 -7.38
CA GLU A 961 -23.72 6.07 -8.10
C GLU A 961 -22.52 5.35 -8.73
N VAL A 962 -22.24 5.64 -9.99
CA VAL A 962 -21.25 4.96 -10.83
C VAL A 962 -20.38 5.96 -11.60
N GLN A 963 -19.07 5.72 -11.64
CA GLN A 963 -18.09 6.50 -12.40
C GLN A 963 -16.85 5.66 -12.75
N GLY A 964 -15.95 6.20 -13.59
CA GLY A 964 -14.75 5.50 -14.05
C GLY A 964 -13.52 5.54 -13.14
N PHE A 965 -13.52 6.32 -12.05
CA PHE A 965 -12.32 6.56 -11.22
C PHE A 965 -12.50 6.31 -9.72
N ALA A 966 -13.65 5.74 -9.32
CA ALA A 966 -13.90 5.31 -7.95
C ALA A 966 -14.82 4.08 -7.95
N ASP A 967 -14.79 3.31 -6.87
CA ASP A 967 -15.69 2.17 -6.70
C ASP A 967 -17.17 2.63 -6.73
N PRO A 968 -18.08 1.84 -7.32
CA PRO A 968 -19.50 2.18 -7.35
C PRO A 968 -20.10 2.11 -5.94
N SER A 969 -21.07 2.98 -5.67
CA SER A 969 -21.76 3.02 -4.38
C SER A 969 -23.23 2.61 -4.50
N LEU A 970 -23.72 1.82 -3.55
CA LEU A 970 -25.15 1.58 -3.30
C LEU A 970 -25.46 1.93 -1.84
N VAL A 971 -26.33 2.91 -1.64
CA VAL A 971 -26.72 3.41 -0.31
C VAL A 971 -28.23 3.43 -0.12
N ASP A 972 -28.65 3.40 1.15
CA ASP A 972 -30.03 3.71 1.54
C ASP A 972 -30.27 5.22 1.74
N ALA A 973 -31.52 5.60 2.06
CA ALA A 973 -31.93 6.98 2.29
C ALA A 973 -31.19 7.70 3.45
N SER A 974 -30.56 6.96 4.36
CA SER A 974 -29.72 7.53 5.43
C SER A 974 -28.26 7.76 5.01
N GLY A 975 -27.87 7.25 3.84
CA GLY A 975 -26.49 7.23 3.36
C GLY A 975 -25.70 5.99 3.78
N ALA A 976 -26.33 5.00 4.42
CA ALA A 976 -25.66 3.76 4.79
C ALA A 976 -25.41 2.89 3.56
N SER A 977 -24.18 2.40 3.41
CA SER A 977 -23.82 1.47 2.33
C SER A 977 -24.51 0.12 2.53
N LEU A 978 -25.10 -0.41 1.45
CA LEU A 978 -25.82 -1.69 1.47
C LEU A 978 -25.02 -2.84 0.84
N ALA A 979 -24.28 -2.53 -0.24
CA ALA A 979 -23.37 -3.42 -0.94
C ALA A 979 -22.50 -2.61 -1.90
N THR A 980 -21.49 -3.24 -2.51
CA THR A 980 -20.75 -2.70 -3.65
C THR A 980 -21.30 -3.30 -4.94
N PRO A 981 -21.90 -2.50 -5.84
CA PRO A 981 -22.32 -2.97 -7.16
C PRO A 981 -21.13 -3.44 -8.03
N SER A 982 -21.39 -4.26 -9.04
CA SER A 982 -20.43 -4.43 -10.14
C SER A 982 -20.86 -3.55 -11.32
N VAL A 983 -19.89 -2.96 -12.02
CA VAL A 983 -20.14 -2.08 -13.16
C VAL A 983 -19.31 -2.55 -14.34
N GLN A 984 -19.95 -2.57 -15.50
CA GLN A 984 -19.29 -2.80 -16.78
C GLN A 984 -19.73 -1.72 -17.77
N ALA A 985 -18.77 -1.10 -18.46
CA ALA A 985 -19.05 -0.21 -19.58
C ALA A 985 -18.52 -0.79 -20.88
N SER A 986 -19.37 -0.84 -21.90
CA SER A 986 -19.01 -1.36 -23.22
C SER A 986 -19.11 -0.26 -24.26
N GLN A 987 -17.96 0.13 -24.84
CA GLN A 987 -17.94 1.07 -25.97
C GLN A 987 -18.70 0.52 -27.18
N ALA A 988 -18.58 -0.78 -27.45
CA ALA A 988 -19.15 -1.41 -28.64
C ALA A 988 -20.69 -1.33 -28.69
N THR A 989 -21.33 -1.39 -27.52
CA THR A 989 -22.79 -1.40 -27.39
C THR A 989 -23.34 -0.16 -26.71
N ARG A 990 -22.43 0.65 -26.15
CA ARG A 990 -22.65 1.92 -25.47
C ARG A 990 -23.47 1.80 -24.20
N TYR A 991 -23.43 0.63 -23.56
CA TYR A 991 -24.10 0.38 -22.30
C TYR A 991 -23.15 0.54 -21.11
N ILE A 992 -23.66 1.22 -20.09
CA ILE A 992 -23.20 1.17 -18.70
C ILE A 992 -24.13 0.19 -17.98
N THR A 993 -23.60 -0.97 -17.61
CA THR A 993 -24.37 -2.04 -16.96
C THR A 993 -23.95 -2.18 -15.51
N VAL A 994 -24.92 -2.09 -14.59
CA VAL A 994 -24.73 -2.20 -13.15
C VAL A 994 -25.42 -3.45 -12.64
N SER A 995 -24.71 -4.31 -11.92
CA SER A 995 -25.26 -5.50 -11.28
C SER A 995 -25.28 -5.34 -9.76
N VAL A 996 -26.43 -5.62 -9.13
CA VAL A 996 -26.59 -5.60 -7.67
C VAL A 996 -27.26 -6.87 -7.17
N ALA A 997 -26.88 -7.34 -5.99
CA ALA A 997 -27.58 -8.45 -5.34
C ALA A 997 -28.99 -8.02 -4.91
N LYS A 998 -30.01 -8.80 -5.25
CA LYS A 998 -31.40 -8.54 -4.83
C LYS A 998 -31.55 -8.51 -3.31
N SER A 999 -30.76 -9.29 -2.60
CA SER A 999 -30.78 -9.31 -1.13
C SER A 999 -30.39 -7.96 -0.50
N ALA A 1000 -29.59 -7.16 -1.21
CA ALA A 1000 -29.21 -5.81 -0.77
C ALA A 1000 -30.15 -4.73 -1.31
N PHE A 1001 -30.68 -4.90 -2.52
CA PHE A 1001 -31.47 -3.88 -3.21
C PHE A 1001 -32.98 -3.96 -2.96
N GLY A 1002 -33.54 -5.17 -2.93
CA GLY A 1002 -34.98 -5.44 -2.96
C GLY A 1002 -35.42 -6.14 -4.25
N THR A 1003 -36.73 -6.23 -4.48
CA THR A 1003 -37.32 -6.81 -5.70
C THR A 1003 -38.30 -5.79 -6.31
N PRO A 1004 -37.87 -5.01 -7.31
CA PRO A 1004 -38.74 -4.06 -8.00
C PRO A 1004 -39.98 -4.72 -8.59
N GLY A 1005 -41.09 -4.01 -8.52
CA GLY A 1005 -42.39 -4.45 -9.05
C GLY A 1005 -43.34 -3.26 -9.15
N ALA A 1006 -44.65 -3.54 -9.24
CA ALA A 1006 -45.66 -2.51 -9.38
C ALA A 1006 -45.53 -1.41 -8.29
N GLY A 1007 -45.54 -0.15 -8.72
CA GLY A 1007 -45.41 1.02 -7.84
C GLY A 1007 -43.98 1.48 -7.56
N TRP A 1008 -42.96 0.73 -7.97
CA TRP A 1008 -41.58 1.23 -7.96
C TRP A 1008 -41.37 2.26 -9.06
N THR A 1009 -40.56 3.28 -8.79
CA THR A 1009 -40.13 4.26 -9.80
C THR A 1009 -38.60 4.40 -9.80
N PHE A 1010 -38.04 4.73 -10.95
CA PHE A 1010 -36.60 4.94 -11.14
C PHE A 1010 -36.33 6.31 -11.75
N ALA A 1011 -35.64 7.19 -11.03
CA ALA A 1011 -35.08 8.41 -11.61
C ALA A 1011 -33.62 8.17 -11.98
N VAL A 1012 -33.22 8.50 -13.20
CA VAL A 1012 -31.87 8.29 -13.71
C VAL A 1012 -31.31 9.65 -14.10
N VAL A 1013 -30.15 9.99 -13.56
CA VAL A 1013 -29.50 11.29 -13.79
C VAL A 1013 -28.08 11.05 -14.28
N LEU A 1014 -27.74 11.66 -15.41
CA LEU A 1014 -26.40 11.69 -15.96
C LEU A 1014 -25.75 13.04 -15.69
N THR A 1015 -24.64 13.02 -14.98
CA THR A 1015 -23.81 14.18 -14.65
C THR A 1015 -22.42 14.00 -15.27
N GLY A 1016 -21.67 15.09 -15.48
CA GLY A 1016 -20.26 14.99 -15.84
C GLY A 1016 -19.37 14.71 -14.63
N GLN A 1017 -18.53 13.70 -14.73
CA GLN A 1017 -17.55 13.31 -13.71
C GLN A 1017 -16.42 14.33 -13.63
N ASP A 1018 -16.01 14.69 -12.41
CA ASP A 1018 -14.75 15.40 -12.12
C ASP A 1018 -14.23 15.00 -10.74
N GLY A 1019 -13.22 14.11 -10.72
CA GLY A 1019 -12.65 13.55 -9.50
C GLY A 1019 -11.92 14.58 -8.61
N ASN A 1020 -11.62 15.77 -9.14
CA ASN A 1020 -10.99 16.85 -8.37
C ASN A 1020 -12.01 17.77 -7.69
N SER A 1021 -13.30 17.65 -8.04
CA SER A 1021 -14.38 18.41 -7.41
C SER A 1021 -14.79 17.79 -6.07
N PRO A 1022 -15.07 18.59 -5.02
CA PRO A 1022 -15.53 18.06 -3.73
C PRO A 1022 -16.86 17.29 -3.80
N ASP A 1023 -17.67 17.49 -4.85
CA ASP A 1023 -18.92 16.76 -5.11
C ASP A 1023 -18.82 15.76 -6.27
N GLN A 1024 -17.59 15.55 -6.76
CA GLN A 1024 -17.20 14.65 -7.85
C GLN A 1024 -17.84 14.99 -9.21
N ALA A 1025 -18.51 16.14 -9.31
CA ALA A 1025 -19.26 16.56 -10.48
C ALA A 1025 -18.65 17.81 -11.13
N ARG A 1026 -18.49 17.76 -12.45
CA ARG A 1026 -17.89 18.81 -13.26
C ARG A 1026 -18.64 20.15 -13.09
N PRO A 1027 -17.93 21.27 -12.86
CA PRO A 1027 -18.58 22.55 -12.64
C PRO A 1027 -19.04 23.21 -13.95
N PHE A 1028 -19.94 24.17 -13.79
CA PHE A 1028 -20.42 25.04 -14.86
C PHE A 1028 -19.73 26.41 -14.85
N THR A 1029 -19.55 26.97 -16.03
CA THR A 1029 -19.18 28.36 -16.30
C THR A 1029 -20.24 29.01 -17.21
N PRO A 1030 -20.27 30.35 -17.38
CA PRO A 1030 -21.29 30.96 -18.25
C PRO A 1030 -21.23 30.43 -19.69
N THR A 1031 -20.02 30.26 -20.21
CA THR A 1031 -19.70 29.56 -21.46
C THR A 1031 -18.72 28.43 -21.17
N ALA A 1032 -18.74 27.35 -21.94
CA ALA A 1032 -17.88 26.19 -21.70
C ALA A 1032 -16.38 26.53 -21.75
N GLY A 1033 -15.62 25.99 -20.80
CA GLY A 1033 -14.16 26.00 -20.79
C GLY A 1033 -13.60 24.68 -21.33
N GLN A 1034 -12.28 24.47 -21.25
CA GLN A 1034 -11.68 23.20 -21.69
C GLN A 1034 -12.25 22.00 -20.93
N TYR A 1035 -12.45 22.14 -19.62
CA TYR A 1035 -12.89 21.07 -18.72
C TYR A 1035 -14.11 21.47 -17.88
N THR A 1036 -14.85 22.50 -18.27
CA THR A 1036 -16.07 22.95 -17.57
C THR A 1036 -17.22 23.03 -18.55
N PHE A 1037 -18.42 22.65 -18.10
CA PHE A 1037 -19.62 22.83 -18.90
C PHE A 1037 -19.98 24.30 -19.01
N GLY A 1038 -20.63 24.69 -20.11
CA GLY A 1038 -21.21 26.02 -20.24
C GLY A 1038 -22.69 26.01 -19.95
N LEU A 1039 -23.20 27.00 -19.20
CA LEU A 1039 -24.65 27.21 -19.06
C LEU A 1039 -25.31 27.48 -20.41
N CYS A 1040 -24.60 28.23 -21.27
CA CYS A 1040 -25.05 28.59 -22.61
C CYS A 1040 -23.87 28.68 -23.58
N ALA A 1041 -24.18 28.56 -24.87
CA ALA A 1041 -23.25 29.00 -25.91
C ALA A 1041 -22.95 30.50 -25.78
N ALA A 1042 -21.80 30.93 -26.31
CA ALA A 1042 -21.41 32.33 -26.31
C ALA A 1042 -22.48 33.20 -27.01
N GLY A 1043 -22.99 34.22 -26.30
CA GLY A 1043 -24.04 35.11 -26.79
C GLY A 1043 -25.47 34.58 -26.60
N GLY A 1044 -25.67 33.46 -25.89
CA GLY A 1044 -26.99 32.96 -25.52
C GLY A 1044 -27.80 33.95 -24.69
N THR A 1045 -29.11 34.03 -24.94
CA THR A 1045 -30.03 35.01 -24.32
C THR A 1045 -31.15 34.38 -23.50
N ALA A 1046 -31.16 33.04 -23.36
CA ALA A 1046 -32.12 32.37 -22.50
C ALA A 1046 -31.98 32.83 -21.05
N PRO A 1047 -33.07 32.88 -20.24
CA PRO A 1047 -33.01 33.37 -18.86
C PRO A 1047 -31.92 32.70 -18.00
N ILE A 1048 -31.69 31.40 -18.19
CA ILE A 1048 -30.65 30.65 -17.48
C ILE A 1048 -29.21 31.11 -17.81
N CYS A 1049 -28.97 31.71 -18.99
CA CYS A 1049 -27.64 32.20 -19.38
C CYS A 1049 -27.12 33.34 -18.49
N ALA A 1050 -28.02 34.02 -17.77
CA ALA A 1050 -27.70 35.07 -16.81
C ALA A 1050 -27.69 34.59 -15.34
N ALA A 1051 -27.97 33.31 -15.09
CA ALA A 1051 -27.92 32.72 -13.75
C ALA A 1051 -26.47 32.54 -13.27
N ASP A 1052 -26.29 32.45 -11.96
CA ASP A 1052 -25.00 32.07 -11.37
C ASP A 1052 -24.69 30.60 -11.72
N PRO A 1053 -23.60 30.30 -12.46
CA PRO A 1053 -23.21 28.92 -12.80
C PRO A 1053 -23.04 28.00 -11.59
N ALA A 1054 -22.71 28.54 -10.42
CA ALA A 1054 -22.59 27.74 -9.20
C ALA A 1054 -23.92 27.21 -8.67
N THR A 1055 -25.05 27.75 -9.14
CA THR A 1055 -26.40 27.37 -8.70
C THR A 1055 -27.17 26.54 -9.74
N ALA A 1056 -26.56 26.27 -10.89
CA ALA A 1056 -27.18 25.50 -11.95
C ALA A 1056 -27.26 24.00 -11.60
N PRO A 1057 -28.38 23.32 -11.93
CA PRO A 1057 -28.49 21.87 -11.73
C PRO A 1057 -27.41 21.15 -12.53
N LYS A 1058 -26.61 20.31 -11.86
CA LYS A 1058 -25.56 19.53 -12.53
C LYS A 1058 -26.09 18.29 -13.26
N ALA A 1059 -27.41 18.10 -13.31
CA ALA A 1059 -28.04 17.10 -14.17
C ALA A 1059 -27.89 17.58 -15.62
N PHE A 1060 -27.05 16.88 -16.38
CA PHE A 1060 -26.81 17.22 -17.78
C PHE A 1060 -27.87 16.59 -18.69
N ASP A 1061 -28.36 15.42 -18.27
CA ASP A 1061 -29.42 14.66 -18.91
C ASP A 1061 -30.12 13.76 -17.86
N VAL A 1062 -31.42 13.54 -18.00
CA VAL A 1062 -32.27 12.74 -17.11
C VAL A 1062 -33.30 11.92 -17.88
N LEU A 1063 -33.50 10.68 -17.43
CA LEU A 1063 -34.58 9.85 -17.98
C LEU A 1063 -35.95 10.40 -17.54
N THR A 1064 -36.75 10.86 -18.49
CA THR A 1064 -38.05 11.47 -18.21
C THR A 1064 -39.22 10.48 -18.33
N PRO A 1065 -40.24 10.55 -17.44
CA PRO A 1065 -41.49 9.82 -17.63
C PRO A 1065 -42.26 10.29 -18.87
N SER A 1066 -43.11 9.43 -19.43
CA SER A 1066 -43.92 9.78 -20.59
C SER A 1066 -44.73 11.07 -20.37
N GLY A 1067 -44.56 12.05 -21.27
CA GLY A 1067 -45.22 13.35 -21.20
C GLY A 1067 -44.55 14.40 -20.32
N VAL A 1068 -43.37 14.09 -19.75
CA VAL A 1068 -42.48 15.07 -19.11
C VAL A 1068 -41.42 15.51 -20.13
N ASP A 1069 -41.16 16.82 -20.18
CA ASP A 1069 -40.14 17.42 -21.05
C ASP A 1069 -38.92 17.79 -20.19
N GLN A 1070 -37.77 17.21 -20.52
CA GLN A 1070 -36.49 17.43 -19.84
C GLN A 1070 -36.16 18.93 -19.73
N THR A 1071 -36.35 19.67 -20.81
CA THR A 1071 -35.98 21.09 -20.86
C THR A 1071 -36.77 21.90 -19.83
N ALA A 1072 -38.03 21.54 -19.62
CA ALA A 1072 -38.91 22.14 -18.62
C ALA A 1072 -38.61 21.65 -17.20
N GLU A 1073 -38.25 20.39 -17.02
CA GLU A 1073 -37.98 19.77 -15.72
C GLU A 1073 -36.67 20.26 -15.11
N LEU A 1074 -35.64 20.44 -15.95
CA LEU A 1074 -34.31 20.91 -15.54
C LEU A 1074 -34.15 22.43 -15.55
N ASP A 1075 -35.17 23.21 -15.92
CA ASP A 1075 -35.09 24.68 -15.95
C ASP A 1075 -35.21 25.29 -14.53
N PRO A 1076 -34.10 25.77 -13.93
CA PRO A 1076 -34.12 26.32 -12.57
C PRO A 1076 -34.84 27.67 -12.49
N THR A 1077 -35.13 28.31 -13.63
CA THR A 1077 -35.86 29.60 -13.65
C THR A 1077 -37.35 29.43 -13.39
N ARG A 1078 -37.85 28.19 -13.44
CA ARG A 1078 -39.24 27.83 -13.16
C ARG A 1078 -39.47 27.40 -11.70
N GLY A 1079 -38.39 27.27 -10.92
CA GLY A 1079 -38.39 26.84 -9.52
C GLY A 1079 -37.27 25.83 -9.24
N PRO A 1080 -37.18 25.31 -8.01
CA PRO A 1080 -36.22 24.26 -7.68
C PRO A 1080 -36.43 23.03 -8.57
N VAL A 1081 -35.34 22.52 -9.15
CA VAL A 1081 -35.36 21.34 -10.03
C VAL A 1081 -35.67 20.07 -9.23
N ALA A 1082 -36.68 19.34 -9.69
CA ALA A 1082 -37.13 18.09 -9.11
C ALA A 1082 -37.34 17.04 -10.21
N VAL A 1083 -36.40 16.11 -10.34
CA VAL A 1083 -36.39 15.06 -11.36
C VAL A 1083 -37.41 13.98 -10.99
N ARG A 1084 -38.25 13.58 -11.95
CA ARG A 1084 -39.27 12.54 -11.75
C ARG A 1084 -38.77 11.14 -12.06
N GLY A 1085 -39.36 10.16 -11.40
CA GLY A 1085 -39.07 8.75 -11.63
C GLY A 1085 -39.97 8.11 -12.69
N VAL A 1086 -39.40 7.22 -13.50
CA VAL A 1086 -40.15 6.38 -14.44
C VAL A 1086 -40.69 5.15 -13.72
N PRO A 1087 -42.00 4.87 -13.77
CA PRO A 1087 -42.59 3.73 -13.08
C PRO A 1087 -42.24 2.40 -13.75
N VAL A 1088 -42.06 1.36 -12.94
CA VAL A 1088 -42.04 -0.05 -13.40
C VAL A 1088 -43.45 -0.42 -13.90
N GLY A 1089 -43.50 -0.98 -15.11
CA GLY A 1089 -44.74 -1.31 -15.82
C GLY A 1089 -45.47 -2.54 -15.33
#